data_AF-A0A328PN01-F1
#
_entry.id   AF-A0A328PN01-F1
#
_cell.length_a   1.000
_cell.length_b   1.000
_cell.length_c   1.000
_cell.angle_alpha   90.00
_cell.angle_beta   90.00
_cell.angle_gamma   90.00
#
_symmetry.space_group_name_H-M   'P 1'
#
loop_
_entity.id
_entity.type
_entity.pdbx_description
1 polymer ?
#
loop_
_entity_poly.entity_id
_entity_poly.type
_entity_poly.pdbx_seq_one_letter_code
_entity_poly.pdbx_strand_id
1 'polypeptide(L)'
;MVGTLWVLVLVPVIALIFARVNFRKVVSLDEGTDRMKHIASAIRIGASAFVNHELRVLSIYGVFIALALGIVVEWYVGVAFVIGAFMSALAGYIGMKMATYANVRVSNKARTEKSIGKTLKVAFQGGSVMGLSVSGLALLGLFLIYIIFGNWFGQLNPENLVIKVNWLGINFIPFTMTVSGYALGCSIIAMFDRVGGGVYTKAADMGADLVGKTELALPEDDPRNPATIADNVGDNVGDVAGLGADLLESYVGATISAIVLILYSHFLLGTQNLSYDATLKLTYYPILFISFGLVSSMIGILYIILKKPSDDPHKDLNNSLMTSAFLTLILTFFLSLFYLRGIDSLEFQNIGFRLGMFSPWLAAVIGIIDGILMGLIAEYYTNDAYHPTKELSNFAKGGPAIVITKGLALGMESVLLPVFLLMLGILVSFEVAGLYGVAMAAIGMLSFVAATVSVDSYGPIADNAGGISEMSNLPPEVREITDKLDSVGNTTAAIGKGFAIGSAALAALALFASFIYSQAGPGDGGIGHLENILVLNMINSRTISGAIFGAALPFFFSSFLINAVVNAANKMVDEVRRQFREIPGLMEGKVDPDYERCIRISSEGALSQIKFPALIATVTPIVSGFLLGADFVGGLLIGTTLSGVMLAIFSANSGGAWDNAKKLIESGGVEGEGKGTDAHKAAVVGDTVGDPLKDTVGPSLDILIKIMSVVSLITVSIFKVYHLF
;
A
#
# COMPACT_ATOMS: atom_id res chain seq x y z
N MET A 1 -3.15 -4.66 -35.09
CA MET A 1 -3.69 -4.33 -33.74
C MET A 1 -2.61 -3.96 -32.72
N VAL A 2 -1.39 -4.54 -32.77
CA VAL A 2 -0.25 -4.09 -31.91
C VAL A 2 0.05 -2.58 -32.09
N GLY A 3 -0.12 -2.05 -33.31
CA GLY A 3 -0.03 -0.61 -33.63
C GLY A 3 -0.96 0.32 -32.83
N THR A 4 -2.12 -0.18 -32.35
CA THR A 4 -3.12 0.63 -31.65
C THR A 4 -2.88 0.70 -30.15
N LEU A 5 -2.18 -0.28 -29.57
CA LEU A 5 -1.82 -0.35 -28.15
C LEU A 5 -0.80 0.73 -27.75
N TRP A 6 0.01 1.22 -28.69
CA TRP A 6 0.99 2.30 -28.44
C TRP A 6 0.36 3.62 -28.02
N VAL A 7 -0.87 3.90 -28.46
CA VAL A 7 -1.61 5.10 -28.05
C VAL A 7 -1.84 5.10 -26.53
N LEU A 8 -1.90 3.93 -25.90
CA LEU A 8 -2.16 3.80 -24.47
C LEU A 8 -0.94 4.08 -23.59
N VAL A 9 0.26 4.08 -24.16
CA VAL A 9 1.46 4.63 -23.49
C VAL A 9 1.27 6.12 -23.18
N LEU A 10 0.41 6.82 -23.94
CA LEU A 10 0.10 8.22 -23.66
C LEU A 10 -0.70 8.39 -22.36
N VAL A 11 -1.45 7.38 -21.91
CA VAL A 11 -2.27 7.47 -20.68
C VAL A 11 -1.42 7.74 -19.43
N PRO A 12 -0.41 6.92 -19.09
CA PRO A 12 0.45 7.23 -17.93
C PRO A 12 1.23 8.52 -18.12
N VAL A 13 1.64 8.87 -19.35
CA VAL A 13 2.32 10.15 -19.62
C VAL A 13 1.40 11.33 -19.34
N ILE A 14 0.13 11.27 -19.75
CA ILE A 14 -0.88 12.29 -19.46
C ILE A 14 -1.13 12.38 -17.95
N ALA A 15 -1.20 11.25 -17.24
CA ALA A 15 -1.33 11.25 -15.79
C ALA A 15 -0.14 11.93 -15.10
N LEU A 16 1.09 11.68 -15.53
CA LEU A 16 2.29 12.35 -15.00
C LEU A 16 2.34 13.84 -15.36
N ILE A 17 1.86 14.22 -16.55
CA ILE A 17 1.69 15.64 -16.91
C ILE A 17 0.66 16.28 -16.00
N PHE A 18 -0.48 15.62 -15.74
CA PHE A 18 -1.50 16.12 -14.83
C PHE A 18 -0.98 16.25 -13.40
N ALA A 19 -0.22 15.26 -12.91
CA ALA A 19 0.49 15.34 -11.64
C ALA A 19 1.42 16.57 -11.59
N ARG A 20 2.20 16.82 -12.65
CA ARG A 20 3.07 18.01 -12.76
C ARG A 20 2.29 19.32 -12.80
N VAL A 21 1.12 19.37 -13.44
CA VAL A 21 0.24 20.54 -13.45
C VAL A 21 -0.28 20.83 -12.04
N ASN A 22 -0.77 19.82 -11.33
CA ASN A 22 -1.24 19.96 -9.95
C ASN A 22 -0.08 20.37 -9.02
N PHE A 23 1.10 19.78 -9.18
CA PHE A 23 2.32 20.16 -8.45
C PHE A 23 2.62 21.65 -8.63
N ARG A 24 2.73 22.12 -9.88
CA ARG A 24 3.02 23.54 -10.17
C ARG A 24 1.96 24.47 -9.61
N LYS A 25 0.69 24.09 -9.71
CA LYS A 25 -0.43 24.89 -9.22
C LYS A 25 -0.39 25.04 -7.70
N VAL A 26 -0.19 23.95 -6.97
CA VAL A 26 -0.06 24.01 -5.50
C VAL A 26 1.20 24.79 -5.13
N VAL A 27 2.36 24.48 -5.70
CA VAL A 27 3.63 25.18 -5.40
C VAL A 27 3.57 26.68 -5.67
N SER A 28 2.76 27.13 -6.64
CA SER A 28 2.57 28.57 -6.91
C SER A 28 1.77 29.32 -5.83
N LEU A 29 1.06 28.62 -4.93
CA LEU A 29 0.40 29.22 -3.79
C LEU A 29 1.43 29.72 -2.76
N ASP A 30 1.07 30.82 -2.08
CA ASP A 30 1.89 31.41 -1.03
C ASP A 30 2.06 30.46 0.17
N GLU A 31 3.29 30.37 0.66
CA GLU A 31 3.66 29.58 1.85
C GLU A 31 3.27 30.27 3.16
N GLY A 32 2.86 31.54 3.11
CA GLY A 32 2.36 32.27 4.28
C GLY A 32 3.48 32.98 5.02
N THR A 33 3.47 32.88 6.36
CA THR A 33 4.37 33.66 7.22
C THR A 33 5.80 33.11 7.19
N ASP A 34 6.78 33.91 7.61
CA ASP A 34 8.17 33.46 7.64
C ASP A 34 8.41 32.33 8.66
N ARG A 35 7.63 32.31 9.76
CA ARG A 35 7.66 31.19 10.71
C ARG A 35 7.15 29.89 10.09
N MET A 36 6.05 29.95 9.34
CA MET A 36 5.54 28.80 8.59
C MET A 36 6.56 28.27 7.58
N LYS A 37 7.21 29.17 6.83
CA LYS A 37 8.28 28.81 5.88
C LYS A 37 9.47 28.14 6.57
N HIS A 38 9.87 28.64 7.74
CA HIS A 38 10.96 28.07 8.52
C HIS A 38 10.65 26.63 8.96
N ILE A 39 9.47 26.39 9.55
CA ILE A 39 9.03 25.07 9.99
C ILE A 39 8.91 24.12 8.79
N ALA A 40 8.25 24.56 7.71
CA ALA A 40 8.13 23.76 6.49
C ALA A 40 9.49 23.42 5.88
N SER A 41 10.47 24.32 5.96
CA SER A 41 11.85 24.06 5.53
C SER A 41 12.51 22.98 6.38
N ALA A 42 12.34 23.00 7.70
CA ALA A 42 12.89 21.98 8.59
C ALA A 42 12.31 20.58 8.26
N ILE A 43 10.99 20.49 8.07
CA ILE A 43 10.31 19.25 7.66
C ILE A 43 10.84 18.77 6.29
N ARG A 44 10.96 19.67 5.29
CA ARG A 44 11.49 19.32 3.96
C ARG A 44 12.92 18.78 4.01
N ILE A 45 13.78 19.39 4.83
CA ILE A 45 15.18 18.97 4.98
C ILE A 45 15.24 17.60 5.64
N GLY A 46 14.51 17.40 6.75
CA GLY A 46 14.44 16.11 7.46
C GLY A 46 13.95 14.97 6.56
N ALA A 47 12.80 15.17 5.91
CA ALA A 47 12.22 14.15 5.01
C ALA A 47 13.15 13.82 3.83
N SER A 48 13.76 14.85 3.22
CA SER A 48 14.71 14.63 2.12
C SER A 48 15.98 13.92 2.59
N ALA A 49 16.47 14.21 3.80
CA ALA A 49 17.67 13.58 4.35
C ALA A 49 17.44 12.08 4.60
N PHE A 50 16.30 11.73 5.20
CA PHE A 50 15.92 10.34 5.47
C PHE A 50 15.80 9.54 4.17
N VAL A 51 14.95 9.99 3.24
CA VAL A 51 14.69 9.24 1.99
C VAL A 51 15.95 9.13 1.13
N ASN A 52 16.78 10.19 1.04
CA ASN A 52 18.04 10.09 0.31
C ASN A 52 19.01 9.08 0.92
N HIS A 53 19.04 8.96 2.25
CA HIS A 53 19.85 7.98 2.94
C HIS A 53 19.32 6.56 2.68
N GLU A 54 18.02 6.36 2.87
CA GLU A 54 17.33 5.11 2.61
C GLU A 54 17.56 4.62 1.18
N LEU A 55 17.30 5.47 0.17
CA LEU A 55 17.54 5.14 -1.24
C LEU A 55 19.01 4.81 -1.54
N ARG A 56 19.97 5.49 -0.90
CA ARG A 56 21.40 5.16 -1.06
C ARG A 56 21.68 3.76 -0.53
N VAL A 57 21.21 3.42 0.66
CA VAL A 57 21.39 2.10 1.26
C VAL A 57 20.70 1.03 0.41
N LEU A 58 19.46 1.28 -0.02
CA LEU A 58 18.68 0.40 -0.86
C LEU A 58 19.31 0.15 -2.22
N SER A 59 19.89 1.18 -2.85
CA SER A 59 20.54 1.03 -4.16
C SER A 59 21.69 0.01 -4.12
N ILE A 60 22.42 -0.07 -3.00
CA ILE A 60 23.50 -1.04 -2.82
C ILE A 60 22.93 -2.46 -2.80
N TYR A 61 21.92 -2.73 -1.97
CA TYR A 61 21.27 -4.04 -1.93
C TYR A 61 20.58 -4.39 -3.25
N GLY A 62 19.91 -3.42 -3.87
CA GLY A 62 19.24 -3.57 -5.16
C GLY A 62 20.20 -4.01 -6.26
N VAL A 63 21.43 -3.48 -6.31
CA VAL A 63 22.45 -3.94 -7.26
C VAL A 63 22.85 -5.40 -7.00
N PHE A 64 23.07 -5.80 -5.75
CA PHE A 64 23.38 -7.19 -5.43
C PHE A 64 22.26 -8.15 -5.80
N ILE A 65 21.01 -7.79 -5.52
CA ILE A 65 19.83 -8.59 -5.86
C ILE A 65 19.66 -8.67 -7.39
N ALA A 66 19.81 -7.55 -8.10
CA ALA A 66 19.75 -7.51 -9.56
C ALA A 66 20.81 -8.40 -10.22
N LEU A 67 22.06 -8.37 -9.70
CA LEU A 67 23.13 -9.24 -10.17
C LEU A 67 22.85 -10.70 -9.87
N ALA A 68 22.36 -11.01 -8.65
CA ALA A 68 22.00 -12.37 -8.28
C ALA A 68 20.88 -12.92 -9.19
N LEU A 69 19.81 -12.15 -9.43
CA LEU A 69 18.75 -12.52 -10.36
C LEU A 69 19.25 -12.64 -11.79
N GLY A 70 20.14 -11.74 -12.22
CA GLY A 70 20.72 -11.73 -13.56
C GLY A 70 21.59 -12.96 -13.85
N ILE A 71 22.31 -13.46 -12.84
CA ILE A 71 23.19 -14.63 -12.94
C ILE A 71 22.40 -15.93 -12.78
N VAL A 72 21.60 -16.01 -11.70
CA VAL A 72 20.88 -17.24 -11.34
C VAL A 72 19.76 -17.52 -12.32
N VAL A 73 19.00 -16.48 -12.72
CA VAL A 73 17.85 -16.64 -13.60
C VAL A 73 18.24 -16.24 -15.02
N GLU A 74 18.17 -14.96 -15.35
CA GLU A 74 18.59 -14.39 -16.63
C GLU A 74 18.79 -12.87 -16.49
N TRP A 75 19.70 -12.29 -17.29
CA TRP A 75 20.09 -10.87 -17.17
C TRP A 75 18.91 -9.90 -17.26
N TYR A 76 17.91 -10.20 -18.09
CA TYR A 76 16.74 -9.34 -18.29
C TYR A 76 15.82 -9.29 -17.07
N VAL A 77 15.85 -10.32 -16.21
CA VAL A 77 15.11 -10.34 -14.93
C VAL A 77 15.74 -9.34 -13.96
N GLY A 78 17.07 -9.31 -13.88
CA GLY A 78 17.81 -8.32 -13.10
C GLY A 78 17.57 -6.89 -13.59
N VAL A 79 17.50 -6.67 -14.91
CA VAL A 79 17.17 -5.35 -15.48
C VAL A 79 15.72 -4.96 -15.16
N ALA A 80 14.76 -5.86 -15.32
CA ALA A 80 13.36 -5.60 -15.00
C ALA A 80 13.17 -5.26 -13.51
N PHE A 81 13.88 -5.97 -12.63
CA PHE A 81 13.96 -5.66 -11.20
C PHE A 81 14.43 -4.22 -10.93
N VAL A 82 15.52 -3.78 -11.58
CA VAL A 82 16.02 -2.40 -11.41
C VAL A 82 15.01 -1.37 -11.91
N ILE A 83 14.31 -1.64 -13.02
CA ILE A 83 13.25 -0.75 -13.52
C ILE A 83 12.11 -0.66 -12.49
N GLY A 84 11.67 -1.79 -11.93
CA GLY A 84 10.61 -1.82 -10.91
C GLY A 84 11.00 -1.07 -9.65
N ALA A 85 12.20 -1.34 -9.13
CA ALA A 85 12.74 -0.64 -7.97
C ALA A 85 12.82 0.88 -8.22
N PHE A 86 13.28 1.29 -9.40
CA PHE A 86 13.36 2.71 -9.76
C PHE A 86 11.97 3.38 -9.83
N MET A 87 10.98 2.73 -10.44
CA MET A 87 9.63 3.30 -10.54
C MET A 87 8.96 3.42 -9.17
N SER A 88 9.11 2.41 -8.30
CA SER A 88 8.59 2.43 -6.93
C SER A 88 9.22 3.54 -6.10
N ALA A 89 10.56 3.61 -6.09
CA ALA A 89 11.32 4.65 -5.37
C ALA A 89 10.97 6.06 -5.87
N LEU A 90 10.81 6.23 -7.19
CA LEU A 90 10.46 7.51 -7.79
C LEU A 90 9.04 7.96 -7.39
N ALA A 91 8.08 7.03 -7.29
CA ALA A 91 6.73 7.33 -6.83
C ALA A 91 6.74 7.85 -5.38
N GLY A 92 7.40 7.12 -4.47
CA GLY A 92 7.56 7.53 -3.08
C GLY A 92 8.24 8.90 -2.95
N TYR A 93 9.33 9.12 -3.71
CA TYR A 93 10.06 10.39 -3.70
C TYR A 93 9.23 11.58 -4.21
N ILE A 94 8.47 11.41 -5.31
CA ILE A 94 7.60 12.47 -5.84
C ILE A 94 6.47 12.80 -4.84
N GLY A 95 5.85 11.77 -4.25
CA GLY A 95 4.80 11.94 -3.25
C GLY A 95 5.26 12.74 -2.04
N MET A 96 6.36 12.32 -1.41
CA MET A 96 6.93 12.98 -0.24
C MET A 96 7.40 14.41 -0.56
N LYS A 97 8.00 14.64 -1.74
CA LYS A 97 8.27 16.01 -2.20
C LYS A 97 6.99 16.83 -2.29
N MET A 98 5.93 16.33 -2.93
CA MET A 98 4.69 17.08 -3.03
C MET A 98 4.08 17.39 -1.65
N ALA A 99 3.99 16.39 -0.76
CA ALA A 99 3.38 16.55 0.55
C ALA A 99 4.08 17.63 1.39
N THR A 100 5.43 17.60 1.43
CA THR A 100 6.23 18.62 2.13
C THR A 100 6.17 20.02 1.52
N TYR A 101 5.75 20.17 0.25
CA TYR A 101 5.40 21.48 -0.32
C TYR A 101 3.94 21.85 -0.07
N ALA A 102 3.01 20.88 -0.06
CA ALA A 102 1.58 21.11 0.08
C ALA A 102 1.18 21.53 1.51
N ASN A 103 1.74 20.88 2.53
CA ASN A 103 1.34 21.06 3.95
C ASN A 103 1.26 22.53 4.40
N VAL A 104 2.32 23.32 4.17
CA VAL A 104 2.40 24.73 4.56
C VAL A 104 1.36 25.59 3.82
N ARG A 105 1.03 25.21 2.58
CA ARG A 105 0.06 25.92 1.73
C ARG A 105 -1.37 25.60 2.13
N VAL A 106 -1.62 24.39 2.63
CA VAL A 106 -2.90 24.01 3.24
C VAL A 106 -3.11 24.83 4.51
N SER A 107 -2.10 24.88 5.40
CA SER A 107 -2.15 25.71 6.62
C SER A 107 -2.38 27.19 6.31
N ASN A 108 -1.67 27.74 5.31
CA ASN A 108 -1.86 29.14 4.90
C ASN A 108 -3.23 29.39 4.26
N LYS A 109 -3.76 28.43 3.49
CA LYS A 109 -5.08 28.52 2.88
C LYS A 109 -6.17 28.56 3.96
N ALA A 110 -6.09 27.69 4.97
CA ALA A 110 -6.98 27.70 6.12
C ALA A 110 -6.93 29.04 6.85
N ARG A 111 -5.73 29.59 7.09
CA ARG A 111 -5.52 30.91 7.71
C ARG A 111 -6.17 32.05 6.94
N THR A 112 -6.03 32.09 5.61
CA THR A 112 -6.51 33.22 4.80
C THR A 112 -7.99 33.15 4.47
N GLU A 113 -8.53 31.96 4.23
CA GLU A 113 -9.89 31.78 3.72
C GLU A 113 -10.89 31.37 4.79
N LYS A 114 -10.41 30.80 5.91
CA LYS A 114 -11.23 30.25 7.00
C LYS A 114 -12.36 29.34 6.50
N SER A 115 -12.06 28.52 5.48
CA SER A 115 -13.03 27.65 4.81
C SER A 115 -12.47 26.24 4.66
N ILE A 116 -13.21 25.26 5.18
CA ILE A 116 -12.87 23.83 5.11
C ILE A 116 -12.76 23.40 3.65
N GLY A 117 -13.79 23.65 2.83
CA GLY A 117 -13.82 23.20 1.44
C GLY A 117 -12.68 23.77 0.57
N LYS A 118 -12.31 25.04 0.75
CA LYS A 118 -11.18 25.64 0.00
C LYS A 118 -9.84 25.06 0.44
N THR A 119 -9.70 24.74 1.73
CA THR A 119 -8.50 24.14 2.32
C THR A 119 -8.35 22.69 1.85
N LEU A 120 -9.41 21.89 1.95
CA LEU A 120 -9.50 20.53 1.43
C LEU A 120 -9.04 20.45 -0.02
N LYS A 121 -9.46 21.39 -0.85
CA LYS A 121 -9.12 21.40 -2.28
C LYS A 121 -7.61 21.51 -2.54
N VAL A 122 -6.87 22.22 -1.69
CA VAL A 122 -5.41 22.31 -1.77
C VAL A 122 -4.77 21.02 -1.28
N ALA A 123 -5.24 20.48 -0.15
CA ALA A 123 -4.76 19.21 0.38
C ALA A 123 -4.97 18.06 -0.61
N PHE A 124 -6.18 17.94 -1.16
CA PHE A 124 -6.54 16.96 -2.18
C PHE A 124 -5.76 17.14 -3.48
N GLN A 125 -5.47 18.38 -3.91
CA GLN A 125 -4.57 18.60 -5.04
C GLN A 125 -3.15 18.09 -4.76
N GLY A 126 -2.65 18.28 -3.52
CA GLY A 126 -1.38 17.69 -3.07
C GLY A 126 -1.40 16.17 -3.14
N GLY A 127 -2.40 15.54 -2.52
CA GLY A 127 -2.60 14.08 -2.56
C GLY A 127 -2.74 13.55 -3.99
N SER A 128 -3.39 14.30 -4.88
CA SER A 128 -3.56 13.90 -6.28
C SER A 128 -2.27 13.74 -7.07
N VAL A 129 -1.22 14.50 -6.73
CA VAL A 129 0.08 14.33 -7.38
C VAL A 129 0.65 12.96 -7.04
N MET A 130 0.49 12.50 -5.79
CA MET A 130 0.94 11.19 -5.37
C MET A 130 0.15 10.09 -6.10
N GLY A 131 -1.18 10.13 -6.07
CA GLY A 131 -2.00 9.09 -6.71
C GLY A 131 -1.80 8.99 -8.23
N LEU A 132 -1.69 10.13 -8.92
CA LEU A 132 -1.39 10.16 -10.35
C LEU A 132 0.04 9.67 -10.65
N SER A 133 1.00 9.95 -9.78
CA SER A 133 2.39 9.48 -9.94
C SER A 133 2.50 7.99 -9.71
N VAL A 134 1.85 7.44 -8.68
CA VAL A 134 1.80 6.01 -8.39
C VAL A 134 1.25 5.23 -9.58
N SER A 135 0.04 5.55 -10.03
CA SER A 135 -0.57 4.83 -11.16
C SER A 135 0.18 5.07 -12.47
N GLY A 136 0.64 6.30 -12.70
CA GLY A 136 1.35 6.70 -13.91
C GLY A 136 2.71 5.99 -14.04
N LEU A 137 3.51 5.95 -12.98
CA LEU A 137 4.82 5.28 -12.97
C LEU A 137 4.68 3.76 -13.01
N ALA A 138 3.72 3.19 -12.28
CA ALA A 138 3.43 1.76 -12.32
C ALA A 138 3.14 1.28 -13.75
N LEU A 139 2.22 1.98 -14.42
CA LEU A 139 1.84 1.70 -15.80
C LEU A 139 2.96 1.98 -16.79
N LEU A 140 3.66 3.11 -16.64
CA LEU A 140 4.78 3.46 -17.53
C LEU A 140 5.89 2.40 -17.45
N GLY A 141 6.26 1.98 -16.25
CA GLY A 141 7.24 0.91 -16.04
C GLY A 141 6.80 -0.40 -16.67
N LEU A 142 5.53 -0.80 -16.47
CA LEU A 142 5.00 -2.01 -17.07
C LEU A 142 4.96 -1.93 -18.61
N PHE A 143 4.56 -0.80 -19.18
CA PHE A 143 4.64 -0.57 -20.63
C PHE A 143 6.08 -0.67 -21.13
N LEU A 144 7.06 -0.09 -20.45
CA LEU A 144 8.47 -0.23 -20.82
C LEU A 144 8.91 -1.70 -20.85
N ILE A 145 8.50 -2.50 -19.86
CA ILE A 145 8.77 -3.95 -19.85
C ILE A 145 8.17 -4.65 -21.08
N TYR A 146 6.91 -4.36 -21.42
CA TYR A 146 6.26 -4.93 -22.59
C TYR A 146 6.93 -4.54 -23.91
N ILE A 147 7.32 -3.27 -24.02
CA ILE A 147 7.93 -2.71 -25.23
C ILE A 147 9.32 -3.31 -25.44
N ILE A 148 10.15 -3.26 -24.41
CA ILE A 148 11.53 -3.69 -24.46
C ILE A 148 11.59 -5.21 -24.52
N PHE A 149 11.03 -5.91 -23.53
CA PHE A 149 11.20 -7.36 -23.41
C PHE A 149 10.14 -8.15 -24.18
N GLY A 150 8.88 -7.74 -24.10
CA GLY A 150 7.79 -8.42 -24.79
C GLY A 150 7.93 -8.35 -26.31
N ASN A 151 8.09 -7.14 -26.85
CA ASN A 151 8.07 -6.88 -28.29
C ASN A 151 9.47 -6.84 -28.92
N TRP A 152 10.40 -6.01 -28.40
CA TRP A 152 11.71 -5.83 -29.04
C TRP A 152 12.62 -7.05 -28.87
N PHE A 153 12.70 -7.62 -27.67
CA PHE A 153 13.35 -8.93 -27.45
C PHE A 153 12.47 -10.13 -27.81
N GLY A 154 11.22 -9.89 -28.23
CA GLY A 154 10.31 -10.92 -28.73
C GLY A 154 9.90 -11.97 -27.71
N GLN A 155 9.98 -11.70 -26.40
CA GLN A 155 9.61 -12.69 -25.37
C GLN A 155 8.13 -13.10 -25.42
N LEU A 156 7.27 -12.27 -26.03
CA LEU A 156 5.86 -12.58 -26.26
C LEU A 156 5.59 -13.26 -27.61
N ASN A 157 6.60 -13.50 -28.45
CA ASN A 157 6.43 -14.23 -29.70
C ASN A 157 6.06 -15.70 -29.44
N PRO A 158 5.33 -16.38 -30.36
CA PRO A 158 4.87 -17.75 -30.14
C PRO A 158 6.00 -18.72 -29.78
N GLU A 159 7.17 -18.53 -30.38
CA GLU A 159 8.38 -19.33 -30.18
C GLU A 159 8.95 -19.24 -28.75
N ASN A 160 8.62 -18.17 -28.02
CA ASN A 160 9.11 -17.89 -26.68
C ASN A 160 8.05 -18.10 -25.60
N LEU A 161 6.81 -18.45 -25.96
CA LEU A 161 5.75 -18.81 -25.00
C LEU A 161 5.83 -20.29 -24.58
N VAL A 162 7.05 -20.79 -24.43
CA VAL A 162 7.36 -22.16 -24.01
C VAL A 162 8.32 -22.13 -22.83
N ILE A 163 8.32 -23.20 -22.05
CA ILE A 163 9.26 -23.33 -20.94
C ILE A 163 10.67 -23.48 -21.49
N LYS A 164 11.53 -22.53 -21.11
CA LYS A 164 12.97 -22.59 -21.31
C LYS A 164 13.65 -23.06 -20.04
N VAL A 165 14.78 -23.72 -20.24
CA VAL A 165 15.66 -24.18 -19.16
C VAL A 165 16.96 -23.42 -19.29
N ASN A 166 17.34 -22.67 -18.26
CA ASN A 166 18.65 -21.99 -18.26
C ASN A 166 19.79 -22.95 -17.88
N TRP A 167 21.00 -22.41 -17.81
CA TRP A 167 22.22 -23.14 -17.49
C TRP A 167 22.23 -23.78 -16.08
N LEU A 168 21.35 -23.35 -15.17
CA LEU A 168 21.17 -23.94 -13.84
C LEU A 168 20.04 -24.98 -13.78
N GLY A 169 19.33 -25.23 -14.88
CA GLY A 169 18.19 -26.16 -14.89
C GLY A 169 16.86 -25.53 -14.43
N ILE A 170 16.78 -24.19 -14.40
CA ILE A 170 15.58 -23.46 -13.95
C ILE A 170 14.57 -23.37 -15.10
N ASN A 171 13.35 -23.85 -14.84
CA ASN A 171 12.24 -23.81 -15.79
C ASN A 171 11.48 -22.49 -15.70
N PHE A 172 11.34 -21.76 -16.81
CA PHE A 172 10.50 -20.56 -16.83
C PHE A 172 10.02 -20.20 -18.23
N ILE A 173 8.95 -19.41 -18.31
CA ILE A 173 8.58 -18.70 -19.52
C ILE A 173 9.24 -17.31 -19.48
N PRO A 174 10.06 -16.90 -20.47
CA PRO A 174 10.88 -15.70 -20.42
C PRO A 174 10.14 -14.44 -19.94
N PHE A 175 8.99 -14.13 -20.55
CA PHE A 175 8.24 -12.93 -20.20
C PHE A 175 7.66 -12.97 -18.79
N THR A 176 7.18 -14.13 -18.33
CA THR A 176 6.65 -14.31 -16.97
C THR A 176 7.71 -14.00 -15.91
N MET A 177 8.96 -14.39 -16.18
CA MET A 177 10.06 -14.16 -15.26
C MET A 177 10.52 -12.70 -15.29
N THR A 178 10.53 -12.06 -16.47
CA THR A 178 10.79 -10.63 -16.60
C THR A 178 9.80 -9.79 -15.78
N VAL A 179 8.50 -10.03 -15.94
CA VAL A 179 7.49 -9.28 -15.18
C VAL A 179 7.56 -9.59 -13.69
N SER A 180 7.82 -10.86 -13.30
CA SER A 180 8.02 -11.22 -11.90
C SER A 180 9.23 -10.49 -11.28
N GLY A 181 10.31 -10.32 -12.03
CA GLY A 181 11.46 -9.50 -11.63
C GLY A 181 11.08 -8.03 -11.41
N TYR A 182 10.29 -7.44 -12.31
CA TYR A 182 9.75 -6.09 -12.13
C TYR A 182 8.90 -5.96 -10.86
N ALA A 183 7.98 -6.90 -10.62
CA ALA A 183 7.17 -6.94 -9.40
C ALA A 183 8.05 -7.00 -8.15
N LEU A 184 9.03 -7.91 -8.13
CA LEU A 184 9.96 -8.08 -7.02
C LEU A 184 10.75 -6.79 -6.73
N GLY A 185 11.14 -6.05 -7.77
CA GLY A 185 11.77 -4.74 -7.64
C GLY A 185 10.88 -3.74 -6.92
N CYS A 186 9.60 -3.68 -7.28
CA CYS A 186 8.62 -2.84 -6.61
C CYS A 186 8.43 -3.27 -5.13
N SER A 187 8.29 -4.58 -4.85
CA SER A 187 8.03 -5.11 -3.50
C SER A 187 9.19 -4.90 -2.54
N ILE A 188 10.43 -5.02 -3.00
CA ILE A 188 11.58 -4.77 -2.14
C ILE A 188 11.60 -3.29 -1.75
N ILE A 189 11.43 -2.36 -2.67
CA ILE A 189 11.41 -0.93 -2.30
C ILE A 189 10.22 -0.62 -1.38
N ALA A 190 9.03 -1.11 -1.69
CA ALA A 190 7.85 -0.90 -0.86
C ALA A 190 8.04 -1.42 0.57
N MET A 191 8.65 -2.60 0.74
CA MET A 191 8.95 -3.17 2.06
C MET A 191 9.84 -2.25 2.89
N PHE A 192 10.91 -1.71 2.28
CA PHE A 192 11.82 -0.84 3.01
C PHE A 192 11.19 0.52 3.30
N ASP A 193 10.56 1.17 2.32
CA ASP A 193 9.94 2.48 2.50
C ASP A 193 8.81 2.42 3.54
N ARG A 194 8.00 1.35 3.55
CA ARG A 194 6.89 1.19 4.49
C ARG A 194 7.35 0.83 5.90
N VAL A 195 8.25 -0.14 6.04
CA VAL A 195 8.78 -0.53 7.36
C VAL A 195 9.67 0.57 7.93
N GLY A 196 10.52 1.17 7.10
CA GLY A 196 11.46 2.20 7.49
C GLY A 196 10.77 3.50 7.84
N GLY A 197 9.92 3.98 6.93
CA GLY A 197 9.07 5.14 7.20
C GLY A 197 8.16 4.92 8.41
N GLY A 198 7.54 3.74 8.54
CA GLY A 198 6.69 3.35 9.66
C GLY A 198 7.39 3.39 11.02
N VAL A 199 8.57 2.76 11.12
CA VAL A 199 9.38 2.80 12.35
C VAL A 199 9.85 4.22 12.66
N TYR A 200 10.22 5.00 11.64
CA TYR A 200 10.63 6.39 11.82
C TYR A 200 9.49 7.24 12.39
N THR A 201 8.31 7.20 11.74
CA THR A 201 7.18 8.06 12.10
C THR A 201 6.64 7.71 13.47
N LYS A 202 6.31 6.44 13.72
CA LYS A 202 5.68 6.05 14.98
C LYS A 202 6.61 6.14 16.19
N ALA A 203 7.93 6.06 15.98
CA ALA A 203 8.88 6.34 17.05
C ALA A 203 8.92 7.82 17.44
N ALA A 204 8.76 8.72 16.46
CA ALA A 204 8.69 10.15 16.70
C ALA A 204 7.36 10.54 17.35
N ASP A 205 6.25 10.07 16.77
CA ASP A 205 4.86 10.26 17.23
C ASP A 205 4.70 9.84 18.71
N MET A 206 4.99 8.57 19.03
CA MET A 206 4.92 8.07 20.41
C MET A 206 5.82 8.87 21.38
N GLY A 207 7.01 9.28 20.93
CA GLY A 207 7.92 10.07 21.74
C GLY A 207 7.42 11.49 22.01
N ALA A 208 6.84 12.12 20.98
CA ALA A 208 6.25 13.44 21.06
C ALA A 208 5.01 13.44 21.97
N ASP A 209 4.11 12.48 21.76
CA ASP A 209 2.82 12.42 22.43
C ASP A 209 2.90 11.98 23.88
N LEU A 210 3.70 10.95 24.19
CA LEU A 210 3.82 10.48 25.58
C LEU A 210 4.40 11.58 26.47
N VAL A 211 5.53 12.18 26.08
CA VAL A 211 6.17 13.21 26.92
C VAL A 211 5.40 14.53 26.85
N GLY A 212 4.99 14.95 25.65
CA GLY A 212 4.29 16.21 25.44
C GLY A 212 2.92 16.23 26.12
N LYS A 213 2.02 15.32 25.75
CA LYS A 213 0.62 15.34 26.19
C LYS A 213 0.45 14.80 27.61
N THR A 214 1.11 13.68 27.95
CA THR A 214 0.85 13.00 29.23
C THR A 214 1.70 13.47 30.40
N GLU A 215 3.00 13.75 30.18
CA GLU A 215 3.92 14.17 31.25
C GLU A 215 3.94 15.68 31.45
N LEU A 216 3.94 16.44 30.35
CA LEU A 216 4.12 17.89 30.37
C LEU A 216 2.83 18.69 30.14
N ALA A 217 1.73 18.02 29.77
CA ALA A 217 0.44 18.64 29.44
C ALA A 217 0.57 19.76 28.38
N LEU A 218 1.47 19.58 27.43
CA LEU A 218 1.61 20.44 26.26
C LEU A 218 0.49 20.12 25.24
N PRO A 219 0.07 21.12 24.44
CA PRO A 219 -0.70 20.88 23.23
C PRO A 219 -0.02 19.86 22.29
N GLU A 220 -0.82 19.17 21.50
CA GLU A 220 -0.34 18.41 20.33
C GLU A 220 0.42 19.34 19.38
N ASP A 221 1.54 18.90 18.82
CA ASP A 221 2.39 19.72 17.93
C ASP A 221 2.98 21.01 18.53
N ASP A 222 3.11 21.10 19.86
CA ASP A 222 3.68 22.29 20.48
C ASP A 222 5.13 22.55 20.00
N PRO A 223 5.48 23.79 19.59
CA PRO A 223 6.81 24.10 19.06
C PRO A 223 7.94 23.90 20.07
N ARG A 224 7.65 23.83 21.37
CA ARG A 224 8.62 23.56 22.44
C ARG A 224 9.03 22.09 22.51
N ASN A 225 8.25 21.19 21.93
CA ASN A 225 8.56 19.77 21.92
C ASN A 225 9.55 19.47 20.76
N PRO A 226 10.77 18.98 21.04
CA PRO A 226 11.77 18.71 20.00
C PRO A 226 11.39 17.57 19.03
N ALA A 227 10.43 16.72 19.39
CA ALA A 227 10.03 15.59 18.57
C ALA A 227 9.01 15.95 17.47
N THR A 228 8.33 17.10 17.53
CA THR A 228 7.23 17.45 16.60
C THR A 228 7.67 17.61 15.14
N ILE A 229 8.89 18.12 14.91
CA ILE A 229 9.45 18.14 13.56
C ILE A 229 9.78 16.73 13.08
N ALA A 230 10.26 15.85 13.95
CA ALA A 230 10.53 14.46 13.57
C ALA A 230 9.23 13.72 13.26
N ASP A 231 8.17 13.98 14.01
CA ASP A 231 6.83 13.44 13.79
C ASP A 231 6.26 13.87 12.43
N ASN A 232 6.21 15.18 12.16
CA ASN A 232 5.77 15.70 10.86
C ASN A 232 6.66 15.24 9.69
N VAL A 233 7.97 15.07 9.88
CA VAL A 233 8.83 14.41 8.89
C VAL A 233 8.37 12.98 8.65
N GLY A 234 7.98 12.29 9.71
CA GLY A 234 7.44 10.94 9.76
C GLY A 234 6.26 10.72 8.82
N ASP A 235 5.21 11.53 8.90
CA ASP A 235 4.03 11.35 8.05
C ASP A 235 4.38 11.46 6.57
N ASN A 236 5.35 12.31 6.22
CA ASN A 236 5.81 12.46 4.85
C ASN A 236 6.62 11.26 4.35
N VAL A 237 7.39 10.59 5.22
CA VAL A 237 8.23 9.44 4.81
C VAL A 237 7.50 8.11 4.93
N GLY A 238 6.71 7.89 5.99
CA GLY A 238 5.94 6.67 6.21
C GLY A 238 4.59 6.69 5.49
N ASP A 239 3.77 7.69 5.80
CA ASP A 239 2.36 7.70 5.41
C ASP A 239 2.12 8.26 4.00
N VAL A 240 3.11 8.93 3.42
CA VAL A 240 3.10 9.32 2.00
C VAL A 240 4.02 8.44 1.16
N ALA A 241 5.34 8.47 1.36
CA ALA A 241 6.25 7.72 0.48
C ALA A 241 6.03 6.20 0.58
N GLY A 242 6.02 5.65 1.80
CA GLY A 242 5.75 4.23 2.05
C GLY A 242 4.39 3.78 1.48
N LEU A 243 3.33 4.56 1.71
CA LEU A 243 1.99 4.27 1.17
C LEU A 243 1.98 4.20 -0.37
N GLY A 244 2.64 5.14 -1.05
CA GLY A 244 2.65 5.11 -2.52
C GLY A 244 3.46 3.97 -3.09
N ALA A 245 4.57 3.61 -2.47
CA ALA A 245 5.36 2.44 -2.88
C ALA A 245 4.56 1.13 -2.70
N ASP A 246 3.85 1.00 -1.58
CA ASP A 246 2.96 -0.12 -1.27
C ASP A 246 1.81 -0.27 -2.30
N LEU A 247 1.04 0.79 -2.53
CA LEU A 247 -0.07 0.73 -3.48
C LEU A 247 0.40 0.61 -4.94
N LEU A 248 1.57 1.16 -5.29
CA LEU A 248 2.22 0.92 -6.58
C LEU A 248 2.52 -0.57 -6.75
N GLU A 249 3.13 -1.17 -5.74
CA GLU A 249 3.47 -2.59 -5.78
C GLU A 249 2.24 -3.46 -5.85
N SER A 250 1.21 -3.17 -5.06
CA SER A 250 -0.06 -3.90 -5.05
C SER A 250 -0.69 -3.92 -6.45
N TYR A 251 -0.68 -2.76 -7.11
CA TYR A 251 -1.23 -2.58 -8.45
C TYR A 251 -0.43 -3.36 -9.51
N VAL A 252 0.89 -3.34 -9.40
CA VAL A 252 1.80 -4.09 -10.26
C VAL A 252 1.65 -5.61 -10.03
N GLY A 253 1.64 -6.06 -8.77
CA GLY A 253 1.53 -7.46 -8.38
C GLY A 253 0.21 -8.09 -8.84
N ALA A 254 -0.91 -7.41 -8.63
CA ALA A 254 -2.21 -7.87 -9.11
C ALA A 254 -2.23 -8.02 -10.65
N THR A 255 -1.72 -7.02 -11.38
CA THR A 255 -1.65 -7.04 -12.85
C THR A 255 -0.79 -8.19 -13.36
N ILE A 256 0.37 -8.41 -12.73
CA ILE A 256 1.33 -9.44 -13.12
C ILE A 256 0.79 -10.84 -12.82
N SER A 257 0.05 -11.02 -11.74
CA SER A 257 -0.56 -12.32 -11.44
C SER A 257 -1.46 -12.80 -12.59
N ALA A 258 -2.30 -11.93 -13.16
CA ALA A 258 -3.14 -12.27 -14.31
C ALA A 258 -2.32 -12.61 -15.57
N ILE A 259 -1.23 -11.86 -15.81
CA ILE A 259 -0.31 -12.08 -16.93
C ILE A 259 0.40 -13.42 -16.81
N VAL A 260 0.94 -13.74 -15.63
CA VAL A 260 1.67 -15.00 -15.40
C VAL A 260 0.71 -16.18 -15.55
N LEU A 261 -0.50 -16.09 -14.98
CA LEU A 261 -1.52 -17.13 -15.10
C LEU A 261 -1.84 -17.46 -16.56
N ILE A 262 -2.09 -16.47 -17.40
CA ILE A 262 -2.51 -16.73 -18.78
C ILE A 262 -1.37 -17.28 -19.64
N LEU A 263 -0.14 -16.81 -19.43
CA LEU A 263 1.02 -17.28 -20.19
C LEU A 263 1.38 -18.73 -19.86
N TYR A 264 1.30 -19.12 -18.58
CA TYR A 264 1.43 -20.54 -18.22
C TYR A 264 0.24 -21.36 -18.69
N SER A 265 -0.99 -20.83 -18.60
CA SER A 265 -2.18 -21.54 -19.10
C SER A 265 -2.07 -21.85 -20.59
N HIS A 266 -1.53 -20.94 -21.40
CA HIS A 266 -1.25 -21.18 -22.82
C HIS A 266 -0.31 -22.38 -23.03
N PHE A 267 0.80 -22.40 -22.30
CA PHE A 267 1.76 -23.51 -22.39
C PHE A 267 1.14 -24.84 -21.97
N LEU A 268 0.41 -24.86 -20.85
CA LEU A 268 -0.18 -26.06 -20.26
C LEU A 268 -1.35 -26.61 -21.09
N LEU A 269 -2.23 -25.75 -21.61
CA LEU A 269 -3.36 -26.15 -22.45
C LEU A 269 -2.95 -26.49 -23.89
N GLY A 270 -1.86 -25.88 -24.36
CA GLY A 270 -1.39 -25.99 -25.74
C GLY A 270 -2.17 -25.12 -26.72
N THR A 271 -1.56 -24.87 -27.89
CA THR A 271 -2.07 -23.96 -28.93
C THR A 271 -3.40 -24.37 -29.55
N GLN A 272 -3.77 -25.64 -29.42
CA GLN A 272 -5.06 -26.17 -29.90
C GLN A 272 -6.24 -25.73 -29.03
N ASN A 273 -6.01 -25.56 -27.72
CA ASN A 273 -7.05 -25.23 -26.75
C ASN A 273 -7.08 -23.74 -26.40
N LEU A 274 -5.94 -23.06 -26.51
CA LEU A 274 -5.84 -21.61 -26.36
C LEU A 274 -4.93 -21.05 -27.45
N SER A 275 -5.53 -20.33 -28.40
CA SER A 275 -4.81 -19.74 -29.52
C SER A 275 -3.82 -18.66 -29.07
N TYR A 276 -2.83 -18.40 -29.90
CA TYR A 276 -1.86 -17.32 -29.66
C TYR A 276 -2.54 -15.94 -29.62
N ASP A 277 -3.53 -15.69 -30.49
CA ASP A 277 -4.27 -14.41 -30.51
C ASP A 277 -5.06 -14.19 -29.21
N ALA A 278 -5.78 -15.23 -28.74
CA ALA A 278 -6.49 -15.16 -27.47
C ALA A 278 -5.53 -14.97 -26.30
N THR A 279 -4.39 -15.68 -26.29
CA THR A 279 -3.36 -15.55 -25.26
C THR A 279 -2.82 -14.12 -25.19
N LEU A 280 -2.47 -13.51 -26.32
CA LEU A 280 -2.00 -12.14 -26.34
C LEU A 280 -3.08 -11.17 -25.86
N LYS A 281 -4.32 -11.29 -26.36
CA LYS A 281 -5.44 -10.43 -25.92
C LYS A 281 -5.62 -10.51 -24.41
N LEU A 282 -5.66 -11.71 -23.84
CA LEU A 282 -5.81 -11.89 -22.40
C LEU A 282 -4.57 -11.45 -21.62
N THR A 283 -3.37 -11.52 -22.21
CA THR A 283 -2.14 -10.96 -21.60
C THR A 283 -2.15 -9.43 -21.54
N TYR A 284 -2.71 -8.75 -22.54
CA TYR A 284 -2.81 -7.29 -22.58
C TYR A 284 -4.03 -6.75 -21.83
N TYR A 285 -5.09 -7.55 -21.67
CA TYR A 285 -6.35 -7.12 -21.09
C TYR A 285 -6.23 -6.48 -19.69
N PRO A 286 -5.46 -7.03 -18.73
CA PRO A 286 -5.22 -6.40 -17.43
C PRO A 286 -4.69 -4.97 -17.55
N ILE A 287 -3.70 -4.77 -18.43
CA ILE A 287 -3.03 -3.47 -18.66
C ILE A 287 -3.99 -2.46 -19.27
N LEU A 288 -4.81 -2.92 -20.23
CA LEU A 288 -5.87 -2.10 -20.80
C LEU A 288 -6.87 -1.70 -19.73
N PHE A 289 -7.31 -2.66 -18.92
CA PHE A 289 -8.27 -2.44 -17.83
C PHE A 289 -7.79 -1.35 -16.88
N ILE A 290 -6.55 -1.47 -16.41
CA ILE A 290 -5.97 -0.52 -15.46
C ILE A 290 -5.63 0.84 -16.12
N SER A 291 -5.36 0.88 -17.43
CA SER A 291 -5.22 2.14 -18.19
C SER A 291 -6.54 2.91 -18.25
N PHE A 292 -7.66 2.22 -18.52
CA PHE A 292 -8.98 2.85 -18.46
C PHE A 292 -9.35 3.27 -17.03
N GLY A 293 -8.97 2.48 -16.02
CA GLY A 293 -9.12 2.85 -14.62
C GLY A 293 -8.36 4.12 -14.22
N LEU A 294 -7.13 4.30 -14.74
CA LEU A 294 -6.38 5.54 -14.59
C LEU A 294 -7.07 6.74 -15.27
N VAL A 295 -7.62 6.56 -16.48
CA VAL A 295 -8.41 7.60 -17.14
C VAL A 295 -9.63 8.00 -16.30
N SER A 296 -10.38 7.02 -15.81
CA SER A 296 -11.52 7.26 -14.91
C SER A 296 -11.11 8.01 -13.64
N SER A 297 -9.98 7.63 -13.04
CA SER A 297 -9.42 8.30 -11.85
C SER A 297 -9.02 9.74 -12.13
N MET A 298 -8.39 10.02 -13.30
CA MET A 298 -8.09 11.40 -13.71
C MET A 298 -9.36 12.24 -13.82
N ILE A 299 -10.45 11.69 -14.37
CA ILE A 299 -11.74 12.38 -14.47
C ILE A 299 -12.35 12.61 -13.08
N GLY A 300 -12.33 11.61 -12.20
CA GLY A 300 -12.85 11.73 -10.83
C GLY A 300 -12.08 12.74 -9.97
N ILE A 301 -10.75 12.77 -10.09
CA ILE A 301 -9.88 13.76 -9.45
C ILE A 301 -10.16 15.16 -10.02
N LEU A 302 -10.22 15.29 -11.35
CA LEU A 302 -10.51 16.55 -12.02
C LEU A 302 -11.89 17.09 -11.64
N TYR A 303 -12.89 16.22 -11.50
CA TYR A 303 -14.24 16.60 -11.06
C TYR A 303 -14.21 17.31 -9.71
N ILE A 304 -13.55 16.73 -8.69
CA ILE A 304 -13.42 17.37 -7.37
C ILE A 304 -12.60 18.67 -7.45
N ILE A 305 -11.54 18.69 -8.27
CA ILE A 305 -10.72 19.88 -8.49
C ILE A 305 -11.51 21.01 -9.20
N LEU A 306 -12.53 20.72 -9.99
CA LEU A 306 -13.33 21.74 -10.68
C LEU A 306 -14.63 22.09 -9.94
N LYS A 307 -15.17 21.17 -9.14
CA LYS A 307 -16.38 21.36 -8.35
C LYS A 307 -16.23 22.55 -7.38
N LYS A 308 -17.37 23.18 -7.09
CA LYS A 308 -17.48 24.18 -6.03
C LYS A 308 -17.19 23.54 -4.67
N PRO A 309 -16.40 24.19 -3.79
CA PRO A 309 -16.11 23.67 -2.46
C PRO A 309 -17.38 23.36 -1.67
N SER A 310 -17.41 22.20 -1.01
CA SER A 310 -18.42 21.81 -0.02
C SER A 310 -17.83 21.91 1.39
N ASP A 311 -18.68 22.05 2.40
CA ASP A 311 -18.27 22.02 3.82
C ASP A 311 -18.23 20.58 4.39
N ASP A 312 -18.32 19.57 3.51
CA ASP A 312 -18.32 18.15 3.87
C ASP A 312 -17.18 17.43 3.14
N PRO A 313 -16.00 17.31 3.78
CA PRO A 313 -14.83 16.65 3.19
C PRO A 313 -15.06 15.17 2.89
N HIS A 314 -15.68 14.43 3.81
CA HIS A 314 -15.97 12.99 3.63
C HIS A 314 -16.74 12.75 2.34
N LYS A 315 -17.81 13.53 2.14
CA LYS A 315 -18.64 13.41 0.95
C LYS A 315 -17.89 13.74 -0.33
N ASP A 316 -17.05 14.78 -0.34
CA ASP A 316 -16.29 15.15 -1.54
C ASP A 316 -15.24 14.09 -1.91
N LEU A 317 -14.55 13.52 -0.92
CA LEU A 317 -13.56 12.46 -1.14
C LEU A 317 -14.23 11.17 -1.61
N ASN A 318 -15.33 10.76 -0.97
CA ASN A 318 -16.09 9.58 -1.38
C ASN A 318 -16.69 9.73 -2.79
N ASN A 319 -17.18 10.93 -3.15
CA ASN A 319 -17.62 11.22 -4.51
C ASN A 319 -16.51 11.02 -5.55
N SER A 320 -15.25 11.33 -5.21
CA SER A 320 -14.10 11.07 -6.10
C SER A 320 -13.92 9.58 -6.36
N LEU A 321 -13.95 8.78 -5.30
CA LEU A 321 -13.82 7.32 -5.37
C LEU A 321 -14.98 6.71 -6.17
N MET A 322 -16.22 7.06 -5.82
CA MET A 322 -17.42 6.53 -6.48
C MET A 322 -17.48 6.90 -7.96
N THR A 323 -17.15 8.15 -8.31
CA THR A 323 -17.11 8.59 -9.72
C THR A 323 -16.05 7.82 -10.50
N SER A 324 -14.87 7.64 -9.91
CA SER A 324 -13.77 6.91 -10.54
C SER A 324 -14.11 5.43 -10.72
N ALA A 325 -14.70 4.79 -9.71
CA ALA A 325 -15.15 3.40 -9.77
C ALA A 325 -16.25 3.22 -10.84
N PHE A 326 -17.28 4.07 -10.83
CA PHE A 326 -18.40 3.98 -11.77
C PHE A 326 -17.96 4.16 -13.23
N LEU A 327 -17.11 5.15 -13.51
CA LEU A 327 -16.56 5.34 -14.86
C LEU A 327 -15.68 4.17 -15.27
N THR A 328 -14.91 3.59 -14.34
CA THR A 328 -14.10 2.40 -14.61
C THR A 328 -14.98 1.23 -15.03
N LEU A 329 -16.10 0.98 -14.34
CA LEU A 329 -17.06 -0.07 -14.73
C LEU A 329 -17.58 0.11 -16.15
N ILE A 330 -17.96 1.33 -16.53
CA ILE A 330 -18.49 1.63 -17.87
C ILE A 330 -17.43 1.47 -18.95
N LEU A 331 -16.25 2.08 -18.78
CA LEU A 331 -15.20 2.05 -19.80
C LEU A 331 -14.66 0.63 -19.99
N THR A 332 -14.52 -0.14 -18.90
CA THR A 332 -14.03 -1.52 -18.95
C THR A 332 -15.07 -2.51 -19.48
N PHE A 333 -16.36 -2.20 -19.36
CA PHE A 333 -17.42 -2.96 -20.03
C PHE A 333 -17.25 -2.91 -21.55
N PHE A 334 -17.07 -1.70 -22.10
CA PHE A 334 -16.83 -1.52 -23.54
C PHE A 334 -15.49 -2.11 -23.97
N LEU A 335 -14.44 -2.00 -23.14
CA LEU A 335 -13.17 -2.69 -23.40
C LEU A 335 -13.41 -4.20 -23.61
N SER A 336 -14.15 -4.84 -22.72
CA SER A 336 -14.42 -6.28 -22.79
C SER A 336 -15.24 -6.64 -24.03
N LEU A 337 -16.28 -5.85 -24.32
CA LEU A 337 -17.14 -6.05 -25.48
C LEU A 337 -16.39 -5.93 -26.82
N PHE A 338 -15.47 -4.96 -26.95
CA PHE A 338 -14.81 -4.69 -28.23
C PHE A 338 -13.48 -5.42 -28.39
N TYR A 339 -12.70 -5.57 -27.32
CA TYR A 339 -11.34 -6.10 -27.39
C TYR A 339 -11.27 -7.63 -27.34
N LEU A 340 -12.11 -8.25 -26.49
CA LEU A 340 -12.18 -9.71 -26.36
C LEU A 340 -13.13 -10.33 -27.40
N ARG A 341 -13.71 -9.51 -28.28
CA ARG A 341 -14.53 -9.99 -29.39
C ARG A 341 -13.68 -10.83 -30.35
N GLY A 342 -14.24 -11.95 -30.79
CA GLY A 342 -13.62 -12.84 -31.78
C GLY A 342 -12.71 -13.91 -31.21
N ILE A 343 -12.54 -14.00 -29.88
CA ILE A 343 -12.04 -15.22 -29.22
C ILE A 343 -13.19 -16.24 -29.21
N ASP A 344 -12.89 -17.50 -29.52
CA ASP A 344 -13.91 -18.54 -29.54
C ASP A 344 -14.44 -18.84 -28.12
N SER A 345 -15.73 -19.16 -28.06
CA SER A 345 -16.43 -19.60 -26.85
C SER A 345 -15.78 -20.82 -26.19
N LEU A 346 -15.22 -21.75 -26.99
CA LEU A 346 -14.52 -22.92 -26.48
C LEU A 346 -13.19 -22.55 -25.80
N GLU A 347 -12.43 -21.61 -26.37
CA GLU A 347 -11.19 -21.11 -25.76
C GLU A 347 -11.47 -20.45 -24.40
N PHE A 348 -12.56 -19.70 -24.29
CA PHE A 348 -13.01 -19.15 -23.01
C PHE A 348 -13.34 -20.25 -21.99
N GLN A 349 -14.06 -21.29 -22.39
CA GLN A 349 -14.40 -22.39 -21.48
C GLN A 349 -13.15 -23.14 -21.00
N ASN A 350 -12.16 -23.36 -21.88
CA ASN A 350 -10.92 -24.06 -21.55
C ASN A 350 -10.08 -23.35 -20.46
N ILE A 351 -10.19 -22.01 -20.35
CA ILE A 351 -9.53 -21.22 -19.30
C ILE A 351 -10.45 -20.95 -18.09
N GLY A 352 -11.65 -21.55 -18.06
CA GLY A 352 -12.59 -21.43 -16.95
C GLY A 352 -13.56 -20.25 -17.01
N PHE A 353 -13.76 -19.62 -18.18
CA PHE A 353 -14.68 -18.49 -18.33
C PHE A 353 -16.09 -18.99 -18.65
N ARG A 354 -17.05 -18.71 -17.76
CA ARG A 354 -18.43 -19.20 -17.91
C ARG A 354 -19.35 -18.27 -18.69
N LEU A 355 -19.06 -16.97 -18.68
CA LEU A 355 -19.88 -15.93 -19.32
C LEU A 355 -19.18 -15.34 -20.56
N GLY A 356 -18.30 -16.13 -21.19
CA GLY A 356 -17.52 -15.73 -22.36
C GLY A 356 -16.69 -14.47 -22.11
N MET A 357 -16.74 -13.53 -23.05
CA MET A 357 -15.95 -12.29 -23.02
C MET A 357 -16.26 -11.36 -21.83
N PHE A 358 -17.40 -11.49 -21.17
CA PHE A 358 -17.78 -10.66 -20.02
C PHE A 358 -17.27 -11.22 -18.68
N SER A 359 -16.81 -12.47 -18.64
CA SER A 359 -16.32 -13.12 -17.43
C SER A 359 -15.25 -12.30 -16.69
N PRO A 360 -14.15 -11.85 -17.35
CA PRO A 360 -13.11 -11.10 -16.65
C PRO A 360 -13.56 -9.72 -16.18
N TRP A 361 -14.51 -9.09 -16.90
CA TRP A 361 -15.11 -7.83 -16.47
C TRP A 361 -15.98 -8.00 -15.23
N LEU A 362 -16.87 -9.00 -15.22
CA LEU A 362 -17.71 -9.30 -14.07
C LEU A 362 -16.88 -9.67 -12.83
N ALA A 363 -15.81 -10.44 -13.02
CA ALA A 363 -14.86 -10.72 -11.94
C ALA A 363 -14.20 -9.45 -11.39
N ALA A 364 -13.80 -8.52 -12.26
CA ALA A 364 -13.29 -7.22 -11.82
C ALA A 364 -14.36 -6.34 -11.14
N VAL A 365 -15.62 -6.38 -11.60
CA VAL A 365 -16.74 -5.70 -10.94
C VAL A 365 -16.94 -6.22 -9.52
N ILE A 366 -16.84 -7.54 -9.32
CA ILE A 366 -16.92 -8.16 -7.98
C ILE A 366 -15.81 -7.59 -7.09
N GLY A 367 -14.57 -7.52 -7.57
CA GLY A 367 -13.46 -6.92 -6.81
C GLY A 367 -13.63 -5.44 -6.51
N ILE A 368 -14.21 -4.66 -7.43
CA ILE A 368 -14.55 -3.24 -7.21
C ILE A 368 -15.59 -3.12 -6.09
N ILE A 369 -16.66 -3.90 -6.15
CA ILE A 369 -17.72 -3.90 -5.14
C ILE A 369 -17.16 -4.33 -3.78
N ASP A 370 -16.37 -5.40 -3.77
CA ASP A 370 -15.73 -5.94 -2.57
C ASP A 370 -14.86 -4.87 -1.89
N GLY A 371 -13.99 -4.18 -2.65
CA GLY A 371 -13.16 -3.11 -2.12
C GLY A 371 -13.96 -1.94 -1.53
N ILE A 372 -15.03 -1.52 -2.22
CA ILE A 372 -15.91 -0.45 -1.73
C ILE A 372 -16.59 -0.87 -0.42
N LEU A 373 -17.13 -2.10 -0.35
CA LEU A 373 -17.78 -2.60 0.86
C LEU A 373 -16.79 -2.76 2.02
N MET A 374 -15.57 -3.24 1.76
CA MET A 374 -14.50 -3.28 2.76
C MET A 374 -14.16 -1.89 3.29
N GLY A 375 -14.05 -0.89 2.42
CA GLY A 375 -13.86 0.51 2.81
C GLY A 375 -14.97 1.03 3.71
N LEU A 376 -16.23 0.79 3.35
CA LEU A 376 -17.39 1.20 4.15
C LEU A 376 -17.43 0.53 5.52
N ILE A 377 -17.00 -0.73 5.61
CA ILE A 377 -16.89 -1.44 6.89
C ILE A 377 -15.76 -0.85 7.74
N ALA A 378 -14.59 -0.59 7.15
CA ALA A 378 -13.48 0.07 7.84
C ALA A 378 -13.92 1.43 8.39
N GLU A 379 -14.61 2.24 7.58
CA GLU A 379 -15.19 3.51 8.01
C GLU A 379 -16.17 3.34 9.18
N TYR A 380 -17.08 2.34 9.15
CA TYR A 380 -18.01 2.09 10.25
C TYR A 380 -17.31 1.80 11.59
N TYR A 381 -16.19 1.08 11.57
CA TYR A 381 -15.45 0.71 12.77
C TYR A 381 -14.49 1.78 13.26
N THR A 382 -14.00 2.68 12.39
CA THR A 382 -13.01 3.69 12.78
C THR A 382 -13.60 5.09 12.95
N ASN A 383 -14.61 5.48 12.19
CA ASN A 383 -15.15 6.85 12.20
C ASN A 383 -15.91 7.16 13.49
N ASP A 384 -15.61 8.32 14.09
CA ASP A 384 -16.16 8.83 15.36
C ASP A 384 -17.65 9.19 15.30
N ALA A 385 -18.27 9.18 14.12
CA ALA A 385 -19.70 9.35 13.94
C ALA A 385 -20.50 8.08 14.26
N TYR A 386 -19.89 6.89 14.19
CA TYR A 386 -20.56 5.61 14.35
C TYR A 386 -20.45 5.04 15.76
N HIS A 387 -21.31 4.04 16.04
CA HIS A 387 -21.43 3.44 17.36
C HIS A 387 -20.10 2.87 17.91
N PRO A 388 -19.29 2.08 17.17
CA PRO A 388 -18.11 1.42 17.73
C PRO A 388 -17.09 2.39 18.33
N THR A 389 -16.71 3.45 17.59
CA THR A 389 -15.74 4.45 18.06
C THR A 389 -16.30 5.36 19.14
N LYS A 390 -17.58 5.74 19.06
CA LYS A 390 -18.26 6.50 20.12
C LYS A 390 -18.29 5.73 21.43
N GLU A 391 -18.59 4.45 21.36
CA GLU A 391 -18.59 3.55 22.52
C GLU A 391 -17.19 3.47 23.13
N LEU A 392 -16.14 3.27 22.30
CA LEU A 392 -14.74 3.24 22.74
C LEU A 392 -14.33 4.54 23.47
N SER A 393 -14.74 5.69 22.95
CA SER A 393 -14.48 7.00 23.57
C SER A 393 -15.14 7.13 24.94
N ASN A 394 -16.37 6.62 25.10
CA ASN A 394 -17.05 6.61 26.40
C ASN A 394 -16.37 5.67 27.41
N PHE A 395 -15.84 4.54 26.94
CA PHE A 395 -15.07 3.62 27.78
C PHE A 395 -13.74 4.20 28.28
N ALA A 396 -13.26 5.30 27.70
CA ALA A 396 -12.07 6.01 28.20
C ALA A 396 -12.22 6.52 29.63
N LYS A 397 -13.46 6.76 30.10
CA LYS A 397 -13.76 7.07 31.50
C LYS A 397 -13.36 5.95 32.47
N GLY A 398 -13.27 4.72 31.99
CA GLY A 398 -12.83 3.55 32.76
C GLY A 398 -11.31 3.42 32.90
N GLY A 399 -10.52 4.31 32.28
CA GLY A 399 -9.06 4.32 32.32
C GLY A 399 -8.37 3.46 31.25
N PRO A 400 -7.02 3.50 31.19
CA PRO A 400 -6.26 2.96 30.05
C PRO A 400 -6.47 1.47 29.80
N ALA A 401 -6.55 0.65 30.85
CA ALA A 401 -6.73 -0.79 30.70
C ALA A 401 -8.05 -1.16 30.00
N ILE A 402 -9.11 -0.40 30.27
CA ILE A 402 -10.43 -0.60 29.65
C ILE A 402 -10.40 -0.16 28.19
N VAL A 403 -9.79 0.99 27.89
CA VAL A 403 -9.61 1.49 26.51
C VAL A 403 -8.84 0.49 25.64
N ILE A 404 -7.72 -0.02 26.15
CA ILE A 404 -6.91 -1.00 25.41
C ILE A 404 -7.72 -2.28 25.21
N THR A 405 -8.36 -2.80 26.25
CA THR A 405 -9.11 -4.06 26.13
C THR A 405 -10.27 -3.93 25.14
N LYS A 406 -11.02 -2.82 25.19
CA LYS A 406 -12.15 -2.58 24.29
C LYS A 406 -11.71 -2.33 22.86
N GLY A 407 -10.60 -1.61 22.63
CA GLY A 407 -10.06 -1.39 21.30
C GLY A 407 -9.56 -2.68 20.65
N LEU A 408 -8.86 -3.54 21.40
CA LEU A 408 -8.46 -4.87 20.93
C LEU A 408 -9.68 -5.72 20.54
N ALA A 409 -10.73 -5.71 21.37
CA ALA A 409 -11.97 -6.42 21.07
C ALA A 409 -12.66 -5.89 19.80
N LEU A 410 -12.73 -4.56 19.63
CA LEU A 410 -13.26 -3.90 18.44
C LEU A 410 -12.47 -4.31 17.19
N GLY A 411 -11.14 -4.28 17.26
CA GLY A 411 -10.27 -4.73 16.18
C GLY A 411 -10.57 -6.17 15.77
N MET A 412 -10.67 -7.08 16.74
CA MET A 412 -10.94 -8.51 16.47
C MET A 412 -12.33 -8.73 15.87
N GLU A 413 -13.34 -8.00 16.35
CA GLU A 413 -14.70 -8.03 15.80
C GLU A 413 -14.74 -7.55 14.35
N SER A 414 -13.97 -6.49 14.05
CA SER A 414 -13.96 -5.86 12.72
C SER A 414 -13.40 -6.74 11.60
N VAL A 415 -12.78 -7.88 11.90
CA VAL A 415 -12.19 -8.79 10.91
C VAL A 415 -13.24 -9.65 10.21
N LEU A 416 -14.33 -10.02 10.90
CA LEU A 416 -15.25 -11.06 10.42
C LEU A 416 -15.95 -10.69 9.11
N LEU A 417 -16.53 -9.49 9.05
CA LEU A 417 -17.30 -9.06 7.87
C LEU A 417 -16.40 -8.84 6.64
N PRO A 418 -15.25 -8.14 6.72
CA PRO A 418 -14.34 -8.02 5.58
C PRO A 418 -13.82 -9.38 5.08
N VAL A 419 -13.49 -10.32 5.97
CA VAL A 419 -13.06 -11.67 5.56
C VAL A 419 -14.20 -12.45 4.90
N PHE A 420 -15.43 -12.30 5.37
CA PHE A 420 -16.60 -12.89 4.72
C PHE A 420 -16.81 -12.33 3.31
N LEU A 421 -16.64 -11.02 3.13
CA LEU A 421 -16.73 -10.39 1.81
C LEU A 421 -15.61 -10.88 0.87
N LEU A 422 -14.36 -10.96 1.36
CA LEU A 422 -13.25 -11.55 0.59
C LEU A 422 -13.53 -13.00 0.19
N MET A 423 -14.11 -13.81 1.09
CA MET A 423 -14.53 -15.18 0.77
C MET A 423 -15.54 -15.19 -0.38
N LEU A 424 -16.57 -14.34 -0.32
CA LEU A 424 -17.54 -14.22 -1.42
C LEU A 424 -16.89 -13.70 -2.70
N GLY A 425 -16.01 -12.71 -2.61
CA GLY A 425 -15.26 -12.16 -3.73
C GLY A 425 -14.45 -13.23 -4.46
N ILE A 426 -13.71 -14.06 -3.71
CA ILE A 426 -12.94 -15.20 -4.22
C ILE A 426 -13.86 -16.22 -4.89
N LEU A 427 -14.89 -16.70 -4.19
CA LEU A 427 -15.76 -17.77 -4.69
C LEU A 427 -16.50 -17.32 -5.95
N VAL A 428 -17.11 -16.13 -5.94
CA VAL A 428 -17.90 -15.66 -7.09
C VAL A 428 -16.99 -15.32 -8.27
N SER A 429 -15.84 -14.68 -8.05
CA SER A 429 -14.90 -14.37 -9.16
C SER A 429 -14.30 -15.63 -9.78
N PHE A 430 -13.98 -16.65 -8.97
CA PHE A 430 -13.53 -17.95 -9.44
C PHE A 430 -14.61 -18.68 -10.24
N GLU A 431 -15.85 -18.69 -9.76
CA GLU A 431 -16.96 -19.31 -10.49
C GLU A 431 -17.25 -18.60 -11.83
N VAL A 432 -16.96 -17.30 -11.95
CA VAL A 432 -17.20 -16.54 -13.18
C VAL A 432 -16.09 -16.74 -14.22
N ALA A 433 -14.81 -16.63 -13.82
CA ALA A 433 -13.67 -16.63 -14.75
C ALA A 433 -12.44 -17.42 -14.27
N GLY A 434 -12.62 -18.38 -13.36
CA GLY A 434 -11.55 -19.19 -12.80
C GLY A 434 -10.52 -18.37 -12.02
N LEU A 435 -9.29 -18.87 -11.94
CA LEU A 435 -8.17 -18.20 -11.27
C LEU A 435 -7.83 -16.85 -11.91
N TYR A 436 -8.01 -16.72 -13.22
CA TYR A 436 -7.86 -15.44 -13.90
C TYR A 436 -8.94 -14.44 -13.44
N GLY A 437 -10.15 -14.91 -13.13
CA GLY A 437 -11.20 -14.12 -12.49
C GLY A 437 -10.79 -13.58 -11.13
N VAL A 438 -10.19 -14.40 -10.28
CA VAL A 438 -9.65 -13.96 -8.97
C VAL A 438 -8.59 -12.87 -9.16
N ALA A 439 -7.68 -13.06 -10.11
CA ALA A 439 -6.68 -12.05 -10.45
C ALA A 439 -7.33 -10.74 -10.96
N MET A 440 -8.34 -10.85 -11.81
CA MET A 440 -9.11 -9.70 -12.28
C MET A 440 -9.91 -9.02 -11.17
N ALA A 441 -10.38 -9.73 -10.15
CA ALA A 441 -11.00 -9.15 -8.97
C ALA A 441 -9.98 -8.31 -8.18
N ALA A 442 -8.76 -8.80 -7.97
CA ALA A 442 -7.67 -8.02 -7.36
C ALA A 442 -7.37 -6.74 -8.17
N ILE A 443 -7.29 -6.87 -9.50
CA ILE A 443 -7.10 -5.73 -10.42
C ILE A 443 -8.28 -4.76 -10.34
N GLY A 444 -9.50 -5.27 -10.28
CA GLY A 444 -10.73 -4.49 -10.14
C GLY A 444 -10.68 -3.61 -8.89
N MET A 445 -10.35 -4.19 -7.73
CA MET A 445 -10.24 -3.49 -6.46
C MET A 445 -9.24 -2.32 -6.52
N LEU A 446 -8.16 -2.46 -7.28
CA LEU A 446 -7.12 -1.43 -7.46
C LEU A 446 -7.26 -0.61 -8.76
N SER A 447 -8.33 -0.80 -9.53
CA SER A 447 -8.42 -0.22 -10.87
C SER A 447 -8.48 1.31 -10.87
N PHE A 448 -8.98 1.91 -9.78
CA PHE A 448 -9.01 3.35 -9.55
C PHE A 448 -8.01 3.79 -8.46
N VAL A 449 -6.88 3.09 -8.33
CA VAL A 449 -5.86 3.34 -7.30
C VAL A 449 -5.33 4.78 -7.32
N ALA A 450 -5.29 5.46 -8.46
CA ALA A 450 -4.96 6.89 -8.50
C ALA A 450 -5.91 7.71 -7.63
N ALA A 451 -7.22 7.45 -7.67
CA ALA A 451 -8.18 8.15 -6.81
C ALA A 451 -8.03 7.71 -5.34
N THR A 452 -7.87 6.41 -5.09
CA THR A 452 -7.67 5.87 -3.72
C THR A 452 -6.46 6.48 -3.04
N VAL A 453 -5.29 6.45 -3.68
CA VAL A 453 -4.05 7.06 -3.17
C VAL A 453 -4.20 8.58 -3.03
N SER A 454 -4.94 9.25 -3.93
CA SER A 454 -5.15 10.70 -3.80
C SER A 454 -5.94 11.07 -2.55
N VAL A 455 -6.93 10.24 -2.21
CA VAL A 455 -7.76 10.38 -1.00
C VAL A 455 -7.02 9.92 0.24
N ASP A 456 -6.11 8.98 0.14
CA ASP A 456 -5.33 8.54 1.30
C ASP A 456 -4.20 9.56 1.61
N SER A 457 -3.43 9.96 0.59
CA SER A 457 -2.32 10.90 0.72
C SER A 457 -2.72 12.35 1.06
N TYR A 458 -4.01 12.73 1.04
CA TYR A 458 -4.38 14.05 1.57
C TYR A 458 -4.36 14.08 3.11
N GLY A 459 -4.58 12.94 3.78
CA GLY A 459 -4.59 12.83 5.24
C GLY A 459 -3.29 13.34 5.86
N PRO A 460 -2.13 12.75 5.54
CA PRO A 460 -0.82 13.20 6.05
C PRO A 460 -0.51 14.67 5.72
N ILE A 461 -1.04 15.20 4.61
CA ILE A 461 -0.89 16.61 4.24
C ILE A 461 -1.72 17.51 5.17
N ALA A 462 -2.93 17.07 5.55
CA ALA A 462 -3.80 17.78 6.48
C ALA A 462 -3.24 17.76 7.90
N ASP A 463 -2.72 16.60 8.33
CA ASP A 463 -2.07 16.43 9.63
C ASP A 463 -0.87 17.38 9.80
N ASN A 464 0.09 17.33 8.87
CA ASN A 464 1.21 18.27 8.82
C ASN A 464 0.76 19.74 8.74
N ALA A 465 -0.37 20.04 8.08
CA ALA A 465 -0.89 21.41 8.04
C ALA A 465 -1.38 21.88 9.42
N GLY A 466 -1.95 20.96 10.19
CA GLY A 466 -2.25 21.13 11.61
C GLY A 466 -0.98 21.40 12.40
N GLY A 467 0.03 20.52 12.32
CA GLY A 467 1.29 20.69 13.05
C GLY A 467 1.98 22.02 12.74
N ILE A 468 2.03 22.43 11.47
CA ILE A 468 2.55 23.76 11.08
C ILE A 468 1.72 24.90 11.67
N SER A 469 0.39 24.73 11.78
CA SER A 469 -0.49 25.76 12.32
C SER A 469 -0.23 26.01 13.81
N GLU A 470 -0.05 24.94 14.59
CA GLU A 470 0.23 25.01 16.02
C GLU A 470 1.63 25.57 16.27
N MET A 471 2.66 25.03 15.60
CA MET A 471 4.05 25.49 15.74
C MET A 471 4.26 26.95 15.33
N SER A 472 3.38 27.46 14.46
CA SER A 472 3.38 28.85 14.00
C SER A 472 2.51 29.78 14.86
N ASN A 473 1.84 29.27 15.90
CA ASN A 473 0.89 30.01 16.75
C ASN A 473 -0.18 30.74 15.91
N LEU A 474 -0.77 30.03 14.94
CA LEU A 474 -1.88 30.57 14.15
C LEU A 474 -3.17 30.66 14.98
N PRO A 475 -4.19 31.42 14.53
CA PRO A 475 -5.47 31.48 15.23
C PRO A 475 -6.10 30.08 15.41
N PRO A 476 -6.81 29.80 16.53
CA PRO A 476 -7.39 28.49 16.83
C PRO A 476 -8.31 27.94 15.74
N GLU A 477 -9.01 28.83 15.04
CA GLU A 477 -9.90 28.51 13.92
C GLU A 477 -9.17 27.76 12.78
N VAL A 478 -7.85 27.95 12.65
CA VAL A 478 -7.02 27.23 11.68
C VAL A 478 -6.83 25.79 12.12
N ARG A 479 -6.51 25.58 13.41
CA ARG A 479 -6.35 24.24 13.99
C ARG A 479 -7.66 23.46 13.96
N GLU A 480 -8.79 24.11 14.25
CA GLU A 480 -10.12 23.48 14.13
C GLU A 480 -10.41 22.97 12.71
N ILE A 481 -10.04 23.75 11.67
CA ILE A 481 -10.20 23.33 10.28
C ILE A 481 -9.27 22.15 9.96
N THR A 482 -8.00 22.20 10.38
CA THR A 482 -7.03 21.14 10.09
C THR A 482 -7.35 19.86 10.85
N ASP A 483 -7.75 19.94 12.12
CA ASP A 483 -8.17 18.80 12.94
C ASP A 483 -9.37 18.10 12.31
N LYS A 484 -10.31 18.87 11.75
CA LYS A 484 -11.45 18.27 11.04
C LYS A 484 -11.01 17.54 9.77
N LEU A 485 -10.05 18.07 9.02
CA LEU A 485 -9.52 17.43 7.82
C LEU A 485 -8.67 16.20 8.14
N ASP A 486 -7.91 16.25 9.23
CA ASP A 486 -7.09 15.17 9.77
C ASP A 486 -7.94 13.98 10.22
N SER A 487 -9.00 14.21 11.00
CA SER A 487 -9.96 13.16 11.39
C SER A 487 -10.60 12.45 10.18
N VAL A 488 -10.95 13.21 9.13
CA VAL A 488 -11.41 12.62 7.86
C VAL A 488 -10.27 11.78 7.24
N GLY A 489 -9.03 12.27 7.35
CA GLY A 489 -7.80 11.66 6.86
C GLY A 489 -7.57 10.27 7.46
N ASN A 490 -7.70 10.16 8.79
CA ASN A 490 -7.57 8.89 9.52
C ASN A 490 -8.61 7.86 9.07
N THR A 491 -9.83 8.31 8.82
CA THR A 491 -10.88 7.45 8.26
C THR A 491 -10.51 6.98 6.85
N THR A 492 -10.03 7.89 5.99
CA THR A 492 -9.62 7.54 4.63
C THR A 492 -8.37 6.66 4.56
N ALA A 493 -7.46 6.80 5.53
CA ALA A 493 -6.30 5.91 5.66
C ALA A 493 -6.73 4.50 6.05
N ALA A 494 -7.71 4.35 6.95
CA ALA A 494 -8.29 3.04 7.25
C ALA A 494 -8.96 2.41 6.02
N ILE A 495 -9.68 3.20 5.22
CA ILE A 495 -10.23 2.75 3.94
C ILE A 495 -9.10 2.28 3.01
N GLY A 496 -8.08 3.11 2.80
CA GLY A 496 -6.93 2.80 1.94
C GLY A 496 -6.20 1.51 2.35
N LYS A 497 -5.96 1.33 3.65
CA LYS A 497 -5.40 0.09 4.23
C LYS A 497 -6.31 -1.12 3.99
N GLY A 498 -7.63 -0.94 4.10
CA GLY A 498 -8.63 -1.95 3.76
C GLY A 498 -8.57 -2.40 2.29
N PHE A 499 -8.41 -1.45 1.37
CA PHE A 499 -8.20 -1.73 -0.06
C PHE A 499 -6.87 -2.45 -0.31
N ALA A 500 -5.78 -2.02 0.33
CA ALA A 500 -4.47 -2.64 0.20
C ALA A 500 -4.52 -4.12 0.63
N ILE A 501 -5.06 -4.40 1.83
CA ILE A 501 -5.11 -5.77 2.35
C ILE A 501 -6.08 -6.67 1.58
N GLY A 502 -7.25 -6.15 1.18
CA GLY A 502 -8.20 -6.91 0.37
C GLY A 502 -7.60 -7.29 -0.98
N SER A 503 -6.91 -6.35 -1.63
CA SER A 503 -6.26 -6.60 -2.91
C SER A 503 -5.09 -7.58 -2.76
N ALA A 504 -4.33 -7.48 -1.66
CA ALA A 504 -3.24 -8.39 -1.35
C ALA A 504 -3.75 -9.82 -1.13
N ALA A 505 -4.89 -10.00 -0.46
CA ALA A 505 -5.51 -11.30 -0.28
C ALA A 505 -5.92 -11.95 -1.62
N LEU A 506 -6.61 -11.19 -2.48
CA LEU A 506 -7.03 -11.66 -3.82
C LEU A 506 -5.82 -11.92 -4.72
N ALA A 507 -4.83 -11.01 -4.72
CA ALA A 507 -3.61 -11.15 -5.50
C ALA A 507 -2.75 -12.33 -5.01
N ALA A 508 -2.67 -12.58 -3.71
CA ALA A 508 -1.96 -13.71 -3.15
C ALA A 508 -2.51 -15.03 -3.67
N LEU A 509 -3.84 -15.20 -3.71
CA LEU A 509 -4.46 -16.40 -4.28
C LEU A 509 -4.12 -16.58 -5.77
N ALA A 510 -4.14 -15.50 -6.55
CA ALA A 510 -3.73 -15.54 -7.96
C ALA A 510 -2.23 -15.85 -8.13
N LEU A 511 -1.39 -15.32 -7.25
CA LEU A 511 0.05 -15.61 -7.20
C LEU A 511 0.32 -17.06 -6.74
N PHE A 512 -0.52 -17.66 -5.90
CA PHE A 512 -0.42 -19.07 -5.52
C PHE A 512 -0.68 -19.97 -6.71
N ALA A 513 -1.73 -19.68 -7.49
CA ALA A 513 -1.96 -20.39 -8.73
C ALA A 513 -0.80 -20.22 -9.71
N SER A 514 -0.24 -19.00 -9.82
CA SER A 514 0.95 -18.74 -10.63
C SER A 514 2.17 -19.52 -10.15
N PHE A 515 2.35 -19.64 -8.83
CA PHE A 515 3.41 -20.41 -8.19
C PHE A 515 3.26 -21.90 -8.52
N ILE A 516 2.05 -22.45 -8.47
CA ILE A 516 1.79 -23.85 -8.83
C ILE A 516 2.06 -24.06 -10.34
N TYR A 517 1.57 -23.17 -11.20
CA TYR A 517 1.83 -23.26 -12.64
C TYR A 517 3.31 -23.14 -13.01
N SER A 518 4.07 -22.32 -12.28
CA SER A 518 5.51 -22.15 -12.51
C SER A 518 6.33 -23.39 -12.17
N GLN A 519 5.72 -24.38 -11.51
CA GLN A 519 6.33 -25.68 -11.32
C GLN A 519 6.36 -26.51 -12.61
N ALA A 520 5.56 -26.18 -13.63
CA ALA A 520 5.50 -26.95 -14.87
C ALA A 520 6.90 -27.17 -15.48
N GLY A 521 7.14 -28.38 -15.99
CA GLY A 521 8.34 -28.75 -16.73
C GLY A 521 8.12 -28.76 -18.24
N PRO A 522 9.18 -28.90 -19.05
CA PRO A 522 9.06 -28.98 -20.51
C PRO A 522 8.14 -30.11 -21.02
N GLY A 523 7.99 -31.18 -20.23
CA GLY A 523 7.12 -32.31 -20.54
C GLY A 523 5.64 -32.08 -20.23
N ASP A 524 5.29 -30.99 -19.54
CA ASP A 524 3.93 -30.69 -19.09
C ASP A 524 3.12 -29.86 -20.10
N GLY A 525 3.68 -29.62 -21.28
CA GLY A 525 3.00 -28.90 -22.36
C GLY A 525 1.84 -29.71 -22.94
N GLY A 526 0.66 -29.11 -23.03
CA GLY A 526 -0.51 -29.72 -23.67
C GLY A 526 -1.24 -30.80 -22.87
N ILE A 527 -1.09 -30.85 -21.53
CA ILE A 527 -1.80 -31.81 -20.66
C ILE A 527 -3.34 -31.61 -20.70
N GLY A 528 -3.84 -30.51 -21.28
CA GLY A 528 -5.25 -30.32 -21.64
C GLY A 528 -6.19 -29.99 -20.47
N HIS A 529 -5.87 -30.41 -19.24
CA HIS A 529 -6.65 -30.11 -18.03
C HIS A 529 -5.78 -29.47 -16.94
N LEU A 530 -6.02 -28.18 -16.66
CA LEU A 530 -5.30 -27.40 -15.65
C LEU A 530 -5.48 -27.93 -14.22
N GLU A 531 -6.61 -28.59 -13.94
CA GLU A 531 -6.96 -29.14 -12.62
C GLU A 531 -5.98 -30.21 -12.13
N ASN A 532 -5.34 -30.95 -13.05
CA ASN A 532 -4.37 -31.99 -12.69
C ASN A 532 -3.03 -31.43 -12.17
N ILE A 533 -2.76 -30.15 -12.44
CA ILE A 533 -1.52 -29.46 -12.03
C ILE A 533 -1.77 -28.65 -10.75
N LEU A 534 -3.00 -28.19 -10.52
CA LEU A 534 -3.41 -27.39 -9.37
C LEU A 534 -3.63 -28.19 -8.08
N VAL A 535 -2.73 -29.12 -7.76
CA VAL A 535 -2.88 -29.97 -6.58
C VAL A 535 -1.93 -29.50 -5.47
N LEU A 536 -2.43 -28.67 -4.56
CA LEU A 536 -1.79 -28.38 -3.28
C LEU A 536 -2.56 -29.07 -2.17
N ASN A 537 -2.18 -30.31 -1.85
CA ASN A 537 -2.91 -31.12 -0.89
C ASN A 537 -2.60 -30.71 0.56
N MET A 538 -3.59 -30.17 1.28
CA MET A 538 -3.46 -29.79 2.69
C MET A 538 -3.23 -30.99 3.64
N ILE A 539 -3.52 -32.22 3.22
CA ILE A 539 -3.25 -33.43 4.02
C ILE A 539 -1.76 -33.82 3.95
N ASN A 540 -1.02 -33.35 2.93
CA ASN A 540 0.42 -33.58 2.84
C ASN A 540 1.12 -32.96 4.06
N SER A 541 1.98 -33.72 4.71
CA SER A 541 2.67 -33.31 5.94
C SER A 541 3.53 -32.06 5.74
N ARG A 542 4.15 -31.89 4.56
CA ARG A 542 4.92 -30.69 4.20
C ARG A 542 4.01 -29.47 4.07
N THR A 543 2.89 -29.61 3.37
CA THR A 543 1.94 -28.51 3.15
C THR A 543 1.33 -28.03 4.46
N ILE A 544 0.80 -28.93 5.31
CA ILE A 544 0.20 -28.52 6.58
C ILE A 544 1.23 -27.95 7.57
N SER A 545 2.44 -28.52 7.62
CA SER A 545 3.52 -28.00 8.46
C SER A 545 3.98 -26.62 7.97
N GLY A 546 4.08 -26.45 6.66
CA GLY A 546 4.31 -25.17 6.02
C GLY A 546 3.25 -24.15 6.40
N ALA A 547 1.96 -24.52 6.34
CA ALA A 547 0.86 -23.63 6.71
C ALA A 547 0.88 -23.20 8.18
N ILE A 548 1.17 -24.12 9.11
CA ILE A 548 1.30 -23.78 10.53
C ILE A 548 2.48 -22.83 10.75
N PHE A 549 3.64 -23.13 10.15
CA PHE A 549 4.82 -22.28 10.27
C PHE A 549 4.61 -20.91 9.61
N GLY A 550 3.98 -20.88 8.43
CA GLY A 550 3.60 -19.67 7.71
C GLY A 550 2.64 -18.80 8.51
N ALA A 551 1.66 -19.40 9.21
CA ALA A 551 0.75 -18.65 10.08
C ALA A 551 1.46 -17.99 11.28
N ALA A 552 2.57 -18.57 11.77
CA ALA A 552 3.37 -17.96 12.83
C ALA A 552 4.21 -16.76 12.35
N LEU A 553 4.53 -16.68 11.05
CA LEU A 553 5.40 -15.63 10.50
C LEU A 553 4.83 -14.22 10.63
N PRO A 554 3.56 -13.94 10.27
CA PRO A 554 2.94 -12.62 10.51
C PRO A 554 3.01 -12.17 11.97
N PHE A 555 2.82 -13.07 12.93
CA PHE A 555 2.94 -12.75 14.37
C PHE A 555 4.38 -12.43 14.75
N PHE A 556 5.33 -13.25 14.31
CA PHE A 556 6.75 -13.04 14.57
C PHE A 556 7.23 -11.72 13.95
N PHE A 557 6.89 -11.48 12.69
CA PHE A 557 7.19 -10.26 11.96
C PHE A 557 6.60 -9.03 12.67
N SER A 558 5.32 -9.08 13.05
CA SER A 558 4.66 -8.01 13.83
C SER A 558 5.38 -7.71 15.14
N SER A 559 5.84 -8.75 15.86
CA SER A 559 6.60 -8.58 17.10
C SER A 559 7.91 -7.83 16.88
N PHE A 560 8.65 -8.13 15.80
CA PHE A 560 9.87 -7.38 15.47
C PHE A 560 9.59 -5.91 15.17
N LEU A 561 8.53 -5.63 14.41
CA LEU A 561 8.14 -4.25 14.08
C LEU A 561 7.75 -3.46 15.32
N ILE A 562 6.92 -4.02 16.21
CA ILE A 562 6.54 -3.36 17.46
C ILE A 562 7.78 -3.10 18.32
N ASN A 563 8.67 -4.09 18.47
CA ASN A 563 9.91 -3.91 19.23
C ASN A 563 10.81 -2.84 18.60
N ALA A 564 10.88 -2.75 17.27
CA ALA A 564 11.67 -1.73 16.57
C ALA A 564 11.14 -0.31 16.89
N VAL A 565 9.82 -0.12 16.80
CA VAL A 565 9.17 1.16 17.16
C VAL A 565 9.43 1.49 18.63
N VAL A 566 9.14 0.57 19.56
CA VAL A 566 9.29 0.79 21.00
C VAL A 566 10.74 1.13 21.38
N ASN A 567 11.72 0.44 20.79
CA ASN A 567 13.14 0.71 21.06
C ASN A 567 13.58 2.10 20.56
N ALA A 568 13.02 2.57 19.45
CA ALA A 568 13.29 3.90 18.93
C ALA A 568 12.52 4.98 19.72
N ALA A 569 11.26 4.73 20.04
CA ALA A 569 10.41 5.60 20.85
C ALA A 569 10.99 5.82 22.25
N ASN A 570 11.50 4.78 22.92
CA ASN A 570 12.15 4.94 24.23
C ASN A 570 13.34 5.92 24.18
N LYS A 571 14.17 5.84 23.12
CA LYS A 571 15.27 6.79 22.93
C LYS A 571 14.75 8.21 22.66
N MET A 572 13.66 8.33 21.91
CA MET A 572 13.00 9.61 21.65
C MET A 572 12.46 10.23 22.94
N VAL A 573 11.72 9.45 23.75
CA VAL A 573 11.19 9.84 25.06
C VAL A 573 12.31 10.34 25.98
N ASP A 574 13.41 9.58 26.09
CA ASP A 574 14.54 9.97 26.93
C ASP A 574 15.21 11.26 26.44
N GLU A 575 15.31 11.45 25.12
CA GLU A 575 15.84 12.68 24.53
C GLU A 575 14.94 13.89 24.75
N VAL A 576 13.61 13.74 24.56
CA VAL A 576 12.63 14.81 24.83
C VAL A 576 12.70 15.22 26.29
N ARG A 577 12.69 14.25 27.23
CA ARG A 577 12.86 14.50 28.67
C ARG A 577 14.19 15.19 28.98
N ARG A 578 15.28 14.75 28.35
CA ARG A 578 16.62 15.34 28.51
C ARG A 578 16.61 16.81 28.11
N GLN A 579 16.07 17.15 26.94
CA GLN A 579 16.02 18.53 26.47
C GLN A 579 15.19 19.43 27.40
N PHE A 580 14.01 18.99 27.84
CA PHE A 580 13.20 19.77 28.78
C PHE A 580 13.84 19.93 30.16
N ARG A 581 14.68 18.98 30.59
CA ARG A 581 15.41 19.08 31.85
C ARG A 581 16.67 19.94 31.74
N GLU A 582 17.40 19.86 30.63
CA GLU A 582 18.76 20.39 30.49
C GLU A 582 18.84 21.73 29.75
N ILE A 583 17.87 22.07 28.89
CA ILE A 583 17.87 23.32 28.11
C ILE A 583 17.07 24.38 28.87
N PRO A 584 17.72 25.38 29.51
CA PRO A 584 17.02 26.43 30.24
C PRO A 584 16.25 27.34 29.27
N GLY A 585 14.99 27.64 29.56
CA GLY A 585 14.16 28.48 28.70
C GLY A 585 13.30 27.72 27.68
N LEU A 586 13.45 26.39 27.56
CA LEU A 586 12.69 25.58 26.60
C LEU A 586 11.20 25.49 26.98
N MET A 587 10.89 25.17 28.24
CA MET A 587 9.50 25.11 28.73
C MET A 587 8.80 26.48 28.64
N GLU A 588 9.56 27.56 28.86
CA GLU A 588 9.09 28.93 28.73
C GLU A 588 8.97 29.41 27.29
N GLY A 589 9.39 28.61 26.29
CA GLY A 589 9.33 28.96 24.87
C GLY A 589 10.28 30.09 24.45
N LYS A 590 11.38 30.29 25.20
CA LYS A 590 12.38 31.34 24.94
C LYS A 590 13.53 30.86 24.04
N VAL A 591 13.70 29.55 23.90
CA VAL A 591 14.76 28.91 23.13
C VAL A 591 14.14 27.82 22.26
N ASP A 592 14.62 27.70 21.03
CA ASP A 592 14.18 26.64 20.14
C ASP A 592 14.77 25.28 20.56
N PRO A 593 14.01 24.17 20.48
CA PRO A 593 14.50 22.84 20.74
C PRO A 593 15.56 22.36 19.73
N ASP A 594 16.33 21.34 20.09
CA ASP A 594 17.20 20.62 19.16
C ASP A 594 16.40 19.54 18.41
N TYR A 595 15.76 19.94 17.32
CA TYR A 595 15.01 19.05 16.43
C TYR A 595 15.91 18.05 15.68
N GLU A 596 17.15 18.43 15.37
CA GLU A 596 18.07 17.60 14.58
C GLU A 596 18.41 16.30 15.32
N ARG A 597 18.56 16.39 16.66
CA ARG A 597 18.80 15.21 17.49
C ARG A 597 17.65 14.21 17.42
N CYS A 598 16.40 14.66 17.50
CA CYS A 598 15.21 13.81 17.37
C CYS A 598 15.12 13.16 15.98
N ILE A 599 15.29 13.94 14.91
CA ILE A 599 15.32 13.43 13.52
C ILE A 599 16.38 12.33 13.36
N ARG A 600 17.57 12.53 13.92
CA ARG A 600 18.65 11.53 13.87
C ARG A 600 18.29 10.25 14.63
N ILE A 601 17.67 10.35 15.81
CA ILE A 601 17.27 9.18 16.60
C ILE A 601 16.28 8.31 15.82
N SER A 602 15.24 8.92 15.23
CA SER A 602 14.27 8.18 14.40
C SER A 602 14.92 7.63 13.13
N SER A 603 15.81 8.40 12.48
CA SER A 603 16.52 7.96 11.27
C SER A 603 17.39 6.73 11.54
N GLU A 604 18.27 6.80 12.53
CA GLU A 604 19.17 5.69 12.89
C GLU A 604 18.37 4.49 13.43
N GLY A 605 17.31 4.76 14.19
CA GLY A 605 16.37 3.76 14.68
C GLY A 605 15.74 2.96 13.54
N ALA A 606 15.10 3.64 12.59
CA ALA A 606 14.49 3.00 11.43
C ALA A 606 15.51 2.22 10.61
N LEU A 607 16.60 2.86 10.16
CA LEU A 607 17.59 2.24 9.26
C LEU A 607 18.29 1.02 9.84
N SER A 608 18.49 0.98 11.15
CA SER A 608 19.11 -0.17 11.82
C SER A 608 18.17 -1.38 11.93
N GLN A 609 16.86 -1.14 12.00
CA GLN A 609 15.86 -2.18 12.27
C GLN A 609 15.23 -2.80 11.01
N ILE A 610 15.19 -2.08 9.88
CA ILE A 610 14.49 -2.53 8.64
C ILE A 610 15.08 -3.81 8.04
N LYS A 611 16.39 -4.04 8.20
CA LYS A 611 17.09 -5.14 7.53
C LYS A 611 16.50 -6.51 7.86
N PHE A 612 16.12 -6.72 9.11
CA PHE A 612 15.67 -8.02 9.58
C PHE A 612 14.26 -8.38 9.04
N PRO A 613 13.23 -7.51 9.13
CA PRO A 613 11.94 -7.70 8.45
C PRO A 613 12.08 -8.05 6.96
N ALA A 614 12.89 -7.30 6.21
CA ALA A 614 13.10 -7.56 4.79
C ALA A 614 13.76 -8.92 4.53
N LEU A 615 14.70 -9.34 5.38
CA LEU A 615 15.32 -10.66 5.30
C LEU A 615 14.34 -11.78 5.63
N ILE A 616 13.46 -11.62 6.64
CA ILE A 616 12.41 -12.61 6.92
C ILE A 616 11.57 -12.83 5.66
N ALA A 617 11.10 -11.74 5.05
CA ALA A 617 10.19 -11.81 3.92
C ALA A 617 10.82 -12.42 2.65
N THR A 618 12.12 -12.22 2.43
CA THR A 618 12.82 -12.69 1.23
C THR A 618 13.51 -14.04 1.42
N VAL A 619 14.20 -14.25 2.55
CA VAL A 619 15.03 -15.44 2.78
C VAL A 619 14.19 -16.64 3.20
N THR A 620 13.10 -16.44 3.95
CA THR A 620 12.29 -17.56 4.46
C THR A 620 11.75 -18.48 3.36
N PRO A 621 11.07 -17.99 2.30
CA PRO A 621 10.60 -18.85 1.22
C PRO A 621 11.75 -19.53 0.46
N ILE A 622 12.90 -18.88 0.32
CA ILE A 622 14.09 -19.44 -0.33
C ILE A 622 14.65 -20.62 0.49
N VAL A 623 14.96 -20.39 1.76
CA VAL A 623 15.56 -21.41 2.64
C VAL A 623 14.60 -22.57 2.85
N SER A 624 13.33 -22.28 3.14
CA SER A 624 12.34 -23.34 3.31
C SER A 624 12.10 -24.13 2.03
N GLY A 625 12.13 -23.48 0.87
CA GLY A 625 12.07 -24.16 -0.44
C GLY A 625 13.24 -25.11 -0.66
N PHE A 626 14.47 -24.65 -0.48
CA PHE A 626 15.67 -25.49 -0.62
C PHE A 626 15.73 -26.63 0.41
N LEU A 627 15.16 -26.45 1.60
CA LEU A 627 15.15 -27.49 2.62
C LEU A 627 14.03 -28.51 2.43
N LEU A 628 12.80 -28.06 2.17
CA LEU A 628 11.58 -28.88 2.30
C LEU A 628 10.74 -28.97 1.01
N GLY A 629 11.14 -28.27 -0.04
CA GLY A 629 10.53 -28.31 -1.36
C GLY A 629 9.28 -27.43 -1.52
N ALA A 630 8.67 -27.52 -2.70
CA ALA A 630 7.59 -26.63 -3.14
C ALA A 630 6.28 -26.81 -2.38
N ASP A 631 5.93 -28.02 -1.94
CA ASP A 631 4.73 -28.28 -1.13
C ASP A 631 4.77 -27.52 0.21
N PHE A 632 5.94 -27.52 0.87
CA PHE A 632 6.12 -26.80 2.13
C PHE A 632 5.98 -25.29 1.91
N VAL A 633 6.59 -24.74 0.86
CA VAL A 633 6.47 -23.31 0.52
C VAL A 633 5.03 -22.96 0.13
N GLY A 634 4.32 -23.84 -0.59
CA GLY A 634 2.89 -23.67 -0.87
C GLY A 634 2.08 -23.56 0.43
N GLY A 635 2.35 -24.43 1.40
CA GLY A 635 1.81 -24.33 2.75
C GLY A 635 2.16 -23.02 3.45
N LEU A 636 3.46 -22.66 3.47
CA LEU A 636 4.00 -21.43 4.06
C LEU A 636 3.25 -20.19 3.59
N LEU A 637 3.03 -20.11 2.29
CA LEU A 637 2.33 -19.03 1.64
C LEU A 637 0.86 -18.97 2.08
N ILE A 638 0.14 -20.11 2.11
CA ILE A 638 -1.24 -20.19 2.63
C ILE A 638 -1.31 -19.66 4.06
N GLY A 639 -0.45 -20.19 4.95
CA GLY A 639 -0.44 -19.80 6.36
C GLY A 639 -0.17 -18.31 6.56
N THR A 640 0.83 -17.79 5.84
CA THR A 640 1.22 -16.37 5.89
C THR A 640 0.07 -15.48 5.44
N THR A 641 -0.63 -15.83 4.36
CA THR A 641 -1.78 -15.05 3.87
C THR A 641 -2.95 -15.08 4.85
N LEU A 642 -3.33 -16.26 5.36
CA LEU A 642 -4.46 -16.39 6.28
C LEU A 642 -4.25 -15.58 7.55
N SER A 643 -3.08 -15.74 8.20
CA SER A 643 -2.79 -14.99 9.42
C SER A 643 -2.51 -13.51 9.15
N GLY A 644 -1.85 -13.17 8.04
CA GLY A 644 -1.49 -11.80 7.71
C GLY A 644 -2.70 -10.93 7.40
N VAL A 645 -3.67 -11.45 6.63
CA VAL A 645 -4.93 -10.75 6.33
C VAL A 645 -5.70 -10.42 7.61
N MET A 646 -5.83 -11.40 8.51
CA MET A 646 -6.52 -11.19 9.79
C MET A 646 -5.84 -10.13 10.65
N LEU A 647 -4.50 -10.22 10.82
CA LEU A 647 -3.74 -9.29 11.63
C LEU A 647 -3.70 -7.88 11.03
N ALA A 648 -3.64 -7.74 9.71
CA ALA A 648 -3.62 -6.46 9.05
C ALA A 648 -4.93 -5.70 9.24
N ILE A 649 -6.08 -6.35 9.05
CA ILE A 649 -7.40 -5.74 9.29
C ILE A 649 -7.57 -5.39 10.77
N PHE A 650 -7.23 -6.32 11.66
CA PHE A 650 -7.28 -6.12 13.11
C PHE A 650 -6.48 -4.89 13.55
N SER A 651 -5.22 -4.80 13.12
CA SER A 651 -4.30 -3.74 13.56
C SER A 651 -4.68 -2.37 12.98
N ALA A 652 -5.06 -2.32 11.70
CA ALA A 652 -5.52 -1.08 11.06
C ALA A 652 -6.77 -0.51 11.73
N ASN A 653 -7.79 -1.34 11.95
CA ASN A 653 -9.07 -0.89 12.51
C ASN A 653 -8.96 -0.58 14.01
N SER A 654 -8.21 -1.39 14.78
CA SER A 654 -7.99 -1.13 16.20
C SER A 654 -7.25 0.20 16.41
N GLY A 655 -6.16 0.43 15.68
CA GLY A 655 -5.39 1.67 15.75
C GLY A 655 -6.20 2.89 15.31
N GLY A 656 -6.91 2.80 14.18
CA GLY A 656 -7.77 3.90 13.70
C GLY A 656 -8.92 4.22 14.66
N ALA A 657 -9.50 3.21 15.33
CA ALA A 657 -10.55 3.41 16.31
C ALA A 657 -10.03 4.10 17.59
N TRP A 658 -8.84 3.75 18.08
CA TRP A 658 -8.24 4.44 19.24
C TRP A 658 -7.94 5.90 18.95
N ASP A 659 -7.36 6.20 17.79
CA ASP A 659 -7.02 7.56 17.38
C ASP A 659 -8.27 8.44 17.26
N ASN A 660 -9.28 7.95 16.55
CA ASN A 660 -10.54 8.68 16.42
C ASN A 660 -11.31 8.78 17.74
N ALA A 661 -11.16 7.81 18.65
CA ALA A 661 -11.71 7.92 19.99
C ALA A 661 -11.03 9.02 20.82
N LYS A 662 -9.71 9.18 20.69
CA LYS A 662 -8.95 10.31 21.25
C LYS A 662 -9.47 11.63 20.66
N LYS A 663 -9.54 11.76 19.33
CA LYS A 663 -10.01 12.98 18.65
C LYS A 663 -11.46 13.36 19.01
N LEU A 664 -12.34 12.37 19.24
CA LEU A 664 -13.71 12.63 19.69
C LEU A 664 -13.77 13.26 21.09
N ILE A 665 -12.89 12.84 22.01
CA ILE A 665 -12.78 13.46 23.33
C ILE A 665 -12.20 14.88 23.20
N GLU A 666 -11.20 15.06 22.34
CA GLU A 666 -10.55 16.35 22.11
C GLU A 666 -11.48 17.43 21.53
N SER A 667 -12.43 17.00 20.71
CA SER A 667 -13.47 17.87 20.13
C SER A 667 -14.68 18.10 21.04
N GLY A 668 -14.68 17.52 22.26
CA GLY A 668 -15.78 17.66 23.22
C GLY A 668 -17.01 16.81 22.89
N GLY A 669 -16.85 15.74 22.10
CA GLY A 669 -17.93 14.82 21.73
C GLY A 669 -18.34 13.85 22.85
N VAL A 670 -17.60 13.83 23.97
CA VAL A 670 -17.92 13.02 25.16
C VAL A 670 -18.32 13.94 26.30
N GLU A 671 -19.56 13.79 26.79
CA GLU A 671 -20.10 14.66 27.84
C GLU A 671 -19.24 14.61 29.11
N GLY A 672 -18.82 15.80 29.55
CA GLY A 672 -18.00 16.01 30.75
C GLY A 672 -16.50 15.79 30.58
N GLU A 673 -16.04 15.41 29.39
CA GLU A 673 -14.63 15.12 29.10
C GLU A 673 -14.06 16.09 28.06
N GLY A 674 -12.74 16.24 28.04
CA GLY A 674 -12.04 17.12 27.10
C GLY A 674 -10.53 17.00 27.23
N LYS A 675 -9.79 17.86 26.52
CA LYS A 675 -8.31 17.86 26.57
C LYS A 675 -7.81 17.98 28.02
N GLY A 676 -6.89 17.09 28.40
CA GLY A 676 -6.25 17.05 29.71
C GLY A 676 -7.00 16.30 30.81
N THR A 677 -8.22 15.81 30.57
CA THR A 677 -8.93 14.95 31.54
C THR A 677 -8.31 13.55 31.63
N ASP A 678 -8.65 12.80 32.68
CA ASP A 678 -8.15 11.43 32.84
C ASP A 678 -8.65 10.49 31.73
N ALA A 679 -9.86 10.72 31.20
CA ALA A 679 -10.36 10.00 30.04
C ALA A 679 -9.56 10.33 28.78
N HIS A 680 -9.20 11.60 28.56
CA HIS A 680 -8.33 12.00 27.45
C HIS A 680 -6.95 11.33 27.54
N LYS A 681 -6.32 11.35 28.72
CA LYS A 681 -5.04 10.64 28.94
C LYS A 681 -5.15 9.14 28.68
N ALA A 682 -6.26 8.51 29.08
CA ALA A 682 -6.50 7.10 28.79
C ALA A 682 -6.66 6.81 27.29
N ALA A 683 -7.32 7.71 26.56
CA ALA A 683 -7.44 7.61 25.11
C ALA A 683 -6.10 7.81 24.39
N VAL A 684 -5.25 8.75 24.85
CA VAL A 684 -3.88 8.93 24.34
C VAL A 684 -3.03 7.67 24.54
N VAL A 685 -3.18 6.98 25.68
CA VAL A 685 -2.51 5.68 25.88
C VAL A 685 -3.04 4.62 24.90
N GLY A 686 -4.34 4.59 24.61
CA GLY A 686 -4.91 3.69 23.60
C GLY A 686 -4.35 3.96 22.20
N ASP A 687 -4.28 5.23 21.82
CA ASP A 687 -3.77 5.69 20.53
C ASP A 687 -2.29 5.33 20.34
N THR A 688 -1.45 5.65 21.33
CA THR A 688 -0.01 5.29 21.31
C THR A 688 0.25 3.78 21.30
N VAL A 689 -0.68 2.96 21.79
CA VAL A 689 -0.65 1.49 21.59
C VAL A 689 -1.06 1.11 20.16
N GLY A 690 -2.02 1.84 19.60
CA GLY A 690 -2.53 1.68 18.23
C GLY A 690 -1.54 2.07 17.14
N ASP A 691 -0.73 3.11 17.35
CA ASP A 691 0.22 3.66 16.38
C ASP A 691 1.14 2.63 15.71
N PRO A 692 1.94 1.83 16.45
CA PRO A 692 2.77 0.79 15.83
C PRO A 692 1.92 -0.27 15.13
N LEU A 693 0.66 -0.47 15.54
CA LEU A 693 -0.25 -1.42 14.92
C LEU A 693 -0.78 -0.89 13.58
N LYS A 694 -1.41 0.29 13.54
CA LYS A 694 -2.04 0.82 12.32
C LYS A 694 -1.05 1.27 11.25
N ASP A 695 0.13 1.78 11.63
CA ASP A 695 1.02 2.49 10.69
C ASP A 695 2.35 1.76 10.44
N THR A 696 2.70 0.76 11.25
CA THR A 696 3.87 -0.10 11.00
C THR A 696 3.47 -1.53 10.71
N VAL A 697 2.76 -2.20 11.63
CA VAL A 697 2.42 -3.63 11.49
C VAL A 697 1.44 -3.87 10.35
N GLY A 698 0.25 -3.28 10.42
CA GLY A 698 -0.86 -3.59 9.53
C GLY A 698 -0.49 -3.51 8.04
N PRO A 699 0.03 -2.36 7.57
CA PRO A 699 0.44 -2.21 6.18
C PRO A 699 1.66 -3.08 5.81
N SER A 700 2.62 -3.29 6.71
CA SER A 700 3.79 -4.10 6.38
C SER A 700 3.45 -5.59 6.17
N LEU A 701 2.33 -6.06 6.73
CA LEU A 701 1.85 -7.43 6.56
C LEU A 701 1.32 -7.70 5.16
N ASP A 702 0.69 -6.73 4.50
CA ASP A 702 0.26 -6.92 3.12
C ASP A 702 1.48 -7.10 2.19
N ILE A 703 2.53 -6.31 2.41
CA ILE A 703 3.77 -6.38 1.63
C ILE A 703 4.48 -7.70 1.91
N LEU A 704 4.50 -8.16 3.17
CA LEU A 704 5.05 -9.46 3.56
C LEU A 704 4.42 -10.60 2.75
N ILE A 705 3.09 -10.61 2.62
CA ILE A 705 2.36 -11.62 1.86
C ILE A 705 2.78 -11.59 0.37
N LYS A 706 2.77 -10.40 -0.24
CA LYS A 706 3.04 -10.25 -1.68
C LYS A 706 4.50 -10.56 -2.02
N ILE A 707 5.45 -10.03 -1.26
CA ILE A 707 6.88 -10.27 -1.51
C ILE A 707 7.23 -11.75 -1.33
N MET A 708 6.70 -12.42 -0.30
CA MET A 708 6.92 -13.85 -0.11
C MET A 708 6.37 -14.64 -1.29
N SER A 709 5.19 -14.27 -1.79
CA SER A 709 4.56 -14.90 -2.95
C SER A 709 5.37 -14.70 -4.23
N VAL A 710 5.85 -13.49 -4.50
CA VAL A 710 6.66 -13.17 -5.69
C VAL A 710 8.05 -13.83 -5.63
N VAL A 711 8.71 -13.81 -4.47
CA VAL A 711 9.99 -14.51 -4.28
C VAL A 711 9.80 -16.00 -4.50
N SER A 712 8.74 -16.59 -3.93
CA SER A 712 8.41 -18.00 -4.14
C SER A 712 8.14 -18.31 -5.61
N LEU A 713 7.39 -17.46 -6.31
CA LEU A 713 7.10 -17.60 -7.75
C LEU A 713 8.38 -17.67 -8.59
N ILE A 714 9.38 -16.85 -8.28
CA ILE A 714 10.67 -16.83 -9.00
C ILE A 714 11.52 -18.06 -8.65
N THR A 715 11.53 -18.44 -7.37
CA THR A 715 12.48 -19.43 -6.83
C THR A 715 11.96 -20.87 -6.86
N VAL A 716 10.65 -21.07 -7.06
CA VAL A 716 10.04 -22.41 -7.14
C VAL A 716 10.64 -23.27 -8.23
N SER A 717 10.95 -22.66 -9.38
CA SER A 717 11.59 -23.34 -10.50
C SER A 717 13.00 -23.85 -10.17
N ILE A 718 13.61 -23.37 -9.07
CA ILE A 718 14.92 -23.78 -8.59
C ILE A 718 14.76 -24.92 -7.58
N PHE A 719 14.09 -24.66 -6.45
CA PHE A 719 14.02 -25.63 -5.37
C PHE A 719 13.04 -26.78 -5.63
N LYS A 720 12.18 -26.68 -6.66
CA LYS A 720 11.46 -27.86 -7.17
C LYS A 720 12.44 -28.95 -7.62
N VAL A 721 13.54 -28.56 -8.27
CA VAL A 721 14.58 -29.47 -8.76
C VAL A 721 15.61 -29.76 -7.67
N TYR A 722 16.00 -28.73 -6.91
CA TYR A 722 17.10 -28.79 -5.94
C TYR A 722 16.59 -28.58 -4.50
N HIS A 723 15.85 -29.52 -3.93
CA HIS A 723 15.53 -29.51 -2.49
C HIS A 723 16.24 -30.65 -1.77
N LEU A 724 16.58 -30.43 -0.49
CA LEU A 724 17.39 -31.34 0.31
C LEU A 724 16.58 -32.52 0.88
N PHE A 725 15.38 -32.25 1.41
CA PHE A 725 14.54 -33.24 2.09
C PHE A 725 13.22 -33.50 1.40
#